data_AF-A0A834G3N6-F1
#
_entry.id   AF-A0A834G3N6-F1
#
_cell.length_a   1.000
_cell.length_b   1.000
_cell.length_c   1.000
_cell.angle_alpha   90.00
_cell.angle_beta   90.00
_cell.angle_gamma   90.00
#
_symmetry.space_group_name_H-M   'P 1'
#
loop_
_entity.id
_entity.type
_entity.pdbx_description
1 polymer ?
#
loop_
_entity_poly.entity_id
_entity_poly.type
_entity_poly.pdbx_seq_one_letter_code
_entity_poly.pdbx_strand_id
1 'polypeptide(L)'
;MACPSSLLGPPEIYSKPAATAATGNPFVDQMAGNFNSRTTVPPTLMGYTRNYGRTFVSTGNPCLEFFFHVVPDTHPVTLTQRLQSAWDHNPLTTLKLVCNLRGVRGTGKSDKEGFYTAALWLHKHHPKTLACNVGPLAEFGYFKDFPEILYRILEGPEVRRQEKKEWMARKSSGGRRMKRGRRGLKLKKSKKKMKKSGPFMLRSTKEARALAAMKRMKIEEVKARESREEKKVAAAKKAIERYNRDPDYKFLYDRISDLFADLLKSDIQHFNSNQLNKISLAAKWCPSLDSSFDKSTLLCESVAKKVFPRDLYEEYDGVSDAHYAYRVRDRLRKEILVPLRKTLELPEVYIGSNQWGSIPYNRVASVAMKFYKEKFIKHDKERFEEYLEKVKSGKATIAAGALLPHEIIASLNDADGGEVAELQWKRMVDDLSKKGKLKNCLAICDVSGSMHGVPMEVSVTLGVLISELSEEPWKGKLITFSQNPTLQMVLGDDLRSKTDFVRRMEWGMNTNFQQVFDLILEVAVDAKLTEEQMIKRVFVFSHMEFDQASARPWETDYQAIVRKFGEKGYGSSVPEIVFWNLRDSRATPVPRNQKGVALVSGFSKNLMTMFLEESGALNPEAVMEAAIAGEEFKKLVVLD
;
A
#
# COMPACT_ATOMS: atom_id res chain seq x y z
N MET A 1 -32.03 30.03 30.70
CA MET A 1 -32.15 30.02 29.23
C MET A 1 -31.47 31.27 28.70
N ALA A 2 -30.34 31.15 28.02
CA ALA A 2 -29.71 32.23 27.30
C ALA A 2 -29.27 31.67 25.95
N CYS A 3 -30.01 32.02 24.90
CA CYS A 3 -29.59 31.80 23.52
C CYS A 3 -28.77 33.01 23.04
N PRO A 4 -27.84 32.80 22.08
CA PRO A 4 -26.72 33.68 21.85
C PRO A 4 -27.07 34.84 20.91
N SER A 5 -26.41 35.97 21.16
CA SER A 5 -26.33 37.13 20.29
C SER A 5 -25.63 36.78 18.98
N SER A 6 -26.38 36.75 17.87
CA SER A 6 -25.85 36.76 16.51
C SER A 6 -25.85 38.20 15.96
N LEU A 7 -24.77 38.56 15.27
CA LEU A 7 -24.59 39.85 14.61
C LEU A 7 -25.55 39.96 13.42
N LEU A 8 -26.46 40.92 13.48
CA LEU A 8 -27.37 41.32 12.40
C LEU A 8 -26.66 42.43 11.62
N GLY A 9 -26.18 42.13 10.41
CA GLY A 9 -25.51 43.09 9.53
C GLY A 9 -26.39 44.31 9.17
N PRO A 10 -25.83 45.31 8.45
CA PRO A 10 -26.50 46.59 8.24
C PRO A 10 -27.71 46.48 7.30
N PRO A 11 -28.65 47.43 7.30
CA PRO A 11 -29.99 47.27 6.69
C PRO A 11 -30.01 47.05 5.17
N GLU A 12 -28.92 47.29 4.46
CA GLU A 12 -28.85 47.25 2.99
C GLU A 12 -29.01 45.83 2.41
N ILE A 13 -28.81 44.77 3.21
CA ILE A 13 -29.00 43.36 2.82
C ILE A 13 -30.46 42.91 2.70
N TYR A 14 -31.44 43.75 3.10
CA TYR A 14 -32.87 43.42 3.01
C TYR A 14 -33.59 44.08 1.82
N SER A 15 -32.83 44.66 0.88
CA SER A 15 -33.40 45.30 -0.31
C SER A 15 -33.85 44.27 -1.35
N LYS A 16 -35.18 44.15 -1.54
CA LYS A 16 -35.80 43.38 -2.64
C LYS A 16 -35.57 44.10 -3.97
N PRO A 17 -35.13 43.42 -5.04
CA PRO A 17 -35.17 43.99 -6.38
C PRO A 17 -36.60 44.13 -6.88
N ALA A 18 -36.89 45.26 -7.52
CA ALA A 18 -38.15 45.53 -8.20
C ALA A 18 -38.37 44.53 -9.36
N ALA A 19 -39.59 44.00 -9.46
CA ALA A 19 -40.00 43.12 -10.55
C ALA A 19 -40.10 43.90 -11.86
N THR A 20 -39.14 43.72 -12.75
CA THR A 20 -39.27 44.06 -14.17
C THR A 20 -40.08 42.96 -14.86
N ALA A 21 -41.24 43.32 -15.39
CA ALA A 21 -42.08 42.45 -16.19
C ALA A 21 -41.33 41.99 -17.46
N ALA A 22 -41.08 40.69 -17.58
CA ALA A 22 -40.53 40.08 -18.78
C ALA A 22 -41.69 39.59 -19.66
N THR A 23 -41.97 40.31 -20.75
CA THR A 23 -42.83 39.88 -21.85
C THR A 23 -42.05 38.98 -22.83
N GLY A 24 -41.38 37.96 -22.31
CA GLY A 24 -40.53 37.02 -23.06
C GLY A 24 -41.08 35.60 -23.01
N ASN A 25 -41.04 34.89 -24.14
CA ASN A 25 -41.40 33.48 -24.20
C ASN A 25 -40.40 32.68 -23.33
N PRO A 26 -40.85 31.95 -22.28
CA PRO A 26 -39.96 31.26 -21.33
C PRO A 26 -39.03 30.24 -22.00
N PHE A 27 -39.40 29.70 -23.16
CA PHE A 27 -38.53 28.84 -23.95
C PHE A 27 -37.35 29.60 -24.56
N VAL A 28 -37.56 30.84 -25.02
CA VAL A 28 -36.51 31.68 -25.62
C VAL A 28 -35.56 32.21 -24.55
N ASP A 29 -36.08 32.57 -23.38
CA ASP A 29 -35.25 33.00 -22.25
C ASP A 29 -34.42 31.83 -21.68
N GLN A 30 -34.99 30.62 -21.65
CA GLN A 30 -34.26 29.41 -21.27
C GLN A 30 -33.23 29.02 -22.35
N MET A 31 -33.55 29.19 -23.64
CA MET A 31 -32.60 28.95 -24.71
C MET A 31 -31.47 29.98 -24.67
N ALA A 32 -31.75 31.28 -24.57
CA ALA A 32 -30.75 32.35 -24.48
C ALA A 32 -29.89 32.21 -23.21
N GLY A 33 -30.51 31.88 -22.07
CA GLY A 33 -29.81 31.54 -20.84
C GLY A 33 -28.82 30.40 -21.04
N ASN A 34 -29.25 29.28 -21.64
CA ASN A 34 -28.40 28.11 -21.88
C ASN A 34 -27.39 28.28 -23.02
N PHE A 35 -27.70 29.10 -24.03
CA PHE A 35 -26.84 29.36 -25.18
C PHE A 35 -25.69 30.28 -24.80
N ASN A 36 -25.96 31.30 -23.98
CA ASN A 36 -24.95 32.27 -23.52
C ASN A 36 -24.16 31.78 -22.29
N SER A 37 -24.70 30.82 -21.52
CA SER A 37 -24.00 30.17 -20.41
C SER A 37 -23.37 28.83 -20.78
N ARG A 38 -23.38 28.45 -22.06
CA ARG A 38 -22.45 27.44 -22.59
C ARG A 38 -21.05 28.03 -22.51
N THR A 39 -20.44 27.94 -21.33
CA THR A 39 -19.00 27.92 -21.18
C THR A 39 -18.53 26.82 -22.13
N THR A 40 -17.95 27.22 -23.26
CA THR A 40 -17.17 26.32 -24.09
C THR A 40 -16.24 25.59 -23.15
N VAL A 41 -16.45 24.29 -22.95
CA VAL A 41 -15.50 23.44 -22.22
C VAL A 41 -14.15 23.78 -22.83
N PRO A 42 -13.19 24.33 -22.05
CA PRO A 42 -11.90 24.67 -22.62
C PRO A 42 -11.39 23.41 -23.33
N PRO A 43 -10.92 23.54 -24.59
CA PRO A 43 -10.53 22.38 -25.38
C PRO A 43 -9.61 21.53 -24.52
N THR A 44 -9.99 20.26 -24.31
CA THR A 44 -9.23 19.33 -23.49
C THR A 44 -7.80 19.35 -24.00
N LEU A 45 -6.88 19.91 -23.20
CA LEU A 45 -5.49 20.08 -23.60
C LEU A 45 -4.93 18.70 -23.92
N MET A 46 -4.55 18.52 -25.18
CA MET A 46 -3.94 17.31 -25.71
C MET A 46 -2.44 17.49 -25.73
N GLY A 47 -1.71 16.40 -25.50
CA GLY A 47 -0.27 16.35 -25.49
C GLY A 47 0.25 15.05 -26.08
N TYR A 48 1.52 14.77 -25.79
CA TYR A 48 2.21 13.57 -26.24
C TYR A 48 2.67 12.73 -25.06
N THR A 49 2.58 11.41 -25.21
CA THR A 49 3.33 10.45 -24.39
C THR A 49 4.82 10.60 -24.68
N ARG A 50 5.67 9.97 -23.85
CA ARG A 50 7.12 9.85 -24.12
C ARG A 50 7.41 9.12 -25.42
N ASN A 51 6.47 8.29 -25.87
CA ASN A 51 6.53 7.51 -27.09
C ASN A 51 5.81 8.19 -28.27
N TYR A 52 5.59 9.50 -28.18
CA TYR A 52 4.95 10.33 -29.22
C TYR A 52 3.50 9.92 -29.56
N GLY A 53 2.88 9.06 -28.75
CA GLY A 53 1.46 8.77 -28.78
C GLY A 53 0.64 9.98 -28.31
N ARG A 54 -0.59 10.11 -28.81
CA ARG A 54 -1.45 11.24 -28.46
C ARG A 54 -2.26 10.93 -27.22
N THR A 55 -2.26 11.84 -26.26
CA THR A 55 -2.88 11.64 -24.96
C THR A 55 -3.46 12.94 -24.42
N PHE A 56 -4.35 12.86 -23.45
CA PHE A 56 -4.81 14.05 -22.75
C PHE A 56 -3.74 14.50 -21.74
N VAL A 57 -3.59 15.81 -21.55
CA VAL A 57 -2.71 16.38 -20.53
C VAL A 57 -3.34 16.24 -19.14
N SER A 58 -4.67 16.21 -19.07
CA SER A 58 -5.45 16.14 -17.84
C SER A 58 -6.77 15.41 -18.05
N THR A 59 -7.29 14.78 -16.99
CA THR A 59 -8.66 14.25 -16.99
C THR A 59 -9.70 15.37 -16.83
N GLY A 60 -9.29 16.55 -16.39
CA GLY A 60 -10.15 17.66 -15.97
C GLY A 60 -10.67 17.57 -14.53
N ASN A 61 -10.31 16.52 -13.78
CA ASN A 61 -10.64 16.38 -12.35
C ASN A 61 -9.36 16.04 -11.55
N PRO A 62 -8.83 16.98 -10.73
CA PRO A 62 -7.62 16.76 -9.94
C PRO A 62 -7.68 15.58 -8.96
N CYS A 63 -8.86 15.26 -8.41
CA CYS A 63 -9.04 14.07 -7.57
C CYS A 63 -8.85 12.78 -8.38
N LEU A 64 -9.40 12.74 -9.60
CA LEU A 64 -9.22 11.60 -10.50
C LEU A 64 -7.76 11.49 -10.97
N GLU A 65 -7.08 12.61 -11.18
CA GLU A 65 -5.64 12.60 -11.46
C GLU A 65 -4.83 12.03 -10.29
N PHE A 66 -5.14 12.41 -9.05
CA PHE A 66 -4.52 11.81 -7.87
C PHE A 66 -4.83 10.30 -7.79
N PHE A 67 -6.07 9.91 -8.06
CA PHE A 67 -6.47 8.50 -8.07
C PHE A 67 -5.77 7.68 -9.17
N PHE A 68 -5.51 8.24 -10.34
CA PHE A 68 -4.92 7.49 -11.45
C PHE A 68 -3.38 7.56 -11.51
N HIS A 69 -2.79 8.71 -11.21
CA HIS A 69 -1.36 8.94 -11.40
C HIS A 69 -0.51 8.64 -10.17
N VAL A 70 -1.09 8.57 -8.97
CA VAL A 70 -0.35 8.20 -7.76
C VAL A 70 -0.25 6.69 -7.66
N VAL A 71 0.98 6.19 -7.84
CA VAL A 71 1.40 4.79 -7.75
C VAL A 71 2.60 4.65 -6.80
N PRO A 72 2.98 3.43 -6.36
CA PRO A 72 4.02 3.26 -5.35
C PRO A 72 5.42 3.80 -5.70
N ASP A 73 5.72 4.06 -6.98
CA ASP A 73 6.99 4.66 -7.42
C ASP A 73 6.90 6.17 -7.70
N THR A 74 5.73 6.79 -7.50
CA THR A 74 5.55 8.24 -7.64
C THR A 74 6.44 8.99 -6.65
N HIS A 75 7.18 9.99 -7.15
CA HIS A 75 8.07 10.78 -6.31
C HIS A 75 7.27 11.61 -5.27
N PRO A 76 7.74 11.72 -4.00
CA PRO A 76 7.00 12.43 -2.95
C PRO A 76 6.59 13.86 -3.32
N VAL A 77 7.44 14.61 -4.03
CA VAL A 77 7.13 15.98 -4.48
C VAL A 77 5.96 16.01 -5.46
N THR A 78 5.95 15.10 -6.45
CA THR A 78 4.86 14.98 -7.42
C THR A 78 3.57 14.59 -6.71
N LEU A 79 3.65 13.66 -5.74
CA LEU A 79 2.52 13.25 -4.93
C LEU A 79 1.93 14.43 -4.16
N THR A 80 2.75 15.22 -3.46
CA THR A 80 2.24 16.37 -2.69
C THR A 80 1.69 17.49 -3.57
N GLN A 81 2.23 17.68 -4.77
CA GLN A 81 1.68 18.63 -5.75
C GLN A 81 0.29 18.20 -6.21
N ARG A 82 0.12 16.93 -6.60
CA ARG A 82 -1.20 16.39 -6.96
C ARG A 82 -2.16 16.41 -5.78
N LEU A 83 -1.66 16.15 -4.58
CA LEU A 83 -2.44 16.19 -3.35
C LEU A 83 -2.96 17.60 -3.08
N GLN A 84 -2.13 18.63 -3.25
CA GLN A 84 -2.54 20.04 -3.14
C GLN A 84 -3.65 20.37 -4.15
N SER A 85 -3.44 20.05 -5.44
CA SER A 85 -4.44 20.33 -6.48
C SER A 85 -5.76 19.59 -6.24
N ALA A 86 -5.71 18.35 -5.77
CA ALA A 86 -6.89 17.59 -5.39
C ALA A 86 -7.60 18.22 -4.18
N TRP A 87 -6.83 18.63 -3.17
CA TRP A 87 -7.37 19.26 -1.97
C TRP A 87 -8.07 20.58 -2.28
N ASP A 88 -7.44 21.44 -3.07
CA ASP A 88 -8.02 22.73 -3.50
C ASP A 88 -9.32 22.53 -4.30
N HIS A 89 -9.46 21.39 -4.99
CA HIS A 89 -10.65 21.03 -5.74
C HIS A 89 -11.76 20.45 -4.86
N ASN A 90 -11.45 19.45 -4.03
CA ASN A 90 -12.40 18.83 -3.10
C ASN A 90 -11.65 18.18 -1.92
N PRO A 91 -11.59 18.86 -0.75
CA PRO A 91 -10.88 18.36 0.42
C PRO A 91 -11.38 17.01 0.93
N LEU A 92 -12.70 16.79 0.96
CA LEU A 92 -13.27 15.56 1.50
C LEU A 92 -12.98 14.36 0.61
N THR A 93 -13.17 14.49 -0.71
CA THR A 93 -12.80 13.46 -1.68
C THR A 93 -11.31 13.19 -1.62
N THR A 94 -10.48 14.23 -1.47
CA THR A 94 -9.04 14.07 -1.33
C THR A 94 -8.64 13.31 -0.07
N LEU A 95 -9.26 13.61 1.08
CA LEU A 95 -9.04 12.86 2.32
C LEU A 95 -9.43 11.39 2.16
N LYS A 96 -10.54 11.10 1.49
CA LYS A 96 -10.94 9.73 1.15
C LYS A 96 -9.90 9.05 0.26
N LEU A 97 -9.36 9.75 -0.74
CA LEU A 97 -8.30 9.22 -1.61
C LEU A 97 -6.99 8.95 -0.85
N VAL A 98 -6.63 9.78 0.13
CA VAL A 98 -5.49 9.49 1.03
C VAL A 98 -5.73 8.20 1.82
N CYS A 99 -6.95 7.97 2.32
CA CYS A 99 -7.32 6.72 2.98
C CYS A 99 -7.31 5.52 2.01
N ASN A 100 -7.76 5.73 0.76
CA ASN A 100 -7.72 4.75 -0.31
C ASN A 100 -6.28 4.35 -0.66
N LEU A 101 -5.30 5.26 -0.63
CA LEU A 101 -3.89 4.89 -0.79
C LEU A 101 -3.49 3.84 0.25
N ARG A 102 -3.88 4.03 1.51
CA ARG A 102 -3.46 3.15 2.60
C ARG A 102 -4.18 1.82 2.67
N GLY A 103 -5.44 1.76 2.21
CA GLY A 103 -6.32 0.60 2.37
C GLY A 103 -5.61 -0.74 2.13
N VAL A 104 -5.61 -1.61 3.15
CA VAL A 104 -5.02 -2.97 3.09
C VAL A 104 -6.03 -4.08 3.36
N ARG A 105 -7.22 -3.76 3.86
CA ARG A 105 -8.24 -4.73 4.29
C ARG A 105 -9.32 -4.94 3.23
N GLY A 106 -8.90 -5.19 1.99
CA GLY A 106 -9.84 -5.33 0.87
C GLY A 106 -10.33 -3.99 0.31
N THR A 107 -9.80 -2.87 0.80
CA THR A 107 -10.07 -1.52 0.33
C THR A 107 -8.78 -0.94 -0.26
N GLY A 108 -8.86 -0.06 -1.26
CA GLY A 108 -7.74 0.77 -1.66
C GLY A 108 -6.50 0.11 -2.30
N LYS A 109 -5.42 0.89 -2.39
CA LYS A 109 -4.20 0.59 -3.17
C LYS A 109 -3.07 -0.06 -2.39
N SER A 110 -3.15 -0.13 -1.07
CA SER A 110 -2.08 -0.64 -0.19
C SER A 110 -0.72 0.05 -0.40
N ASP A 111 -0.71 1.30 -0.88
CA ASP A 111 0.48 2.14 -1.01
C ASP A 111 0.82 2.81 0.33
N LYS A 112 1.69 2.13 1.06
CA LYS A 112 2.14 2.55 2.39
C LYS A 112 3.01 3.82 2.35
N GLU A 113 3.94 3.94 1.38
CA GLU A 113 4.86 5.09 1.36
C GLU A 113 4.18 6.34 0.80
N GLY A 114 3.30 6.19 -0.19
CA GLY A 114 2.42 7.27 -0.66
C GLY A 114 1.51 7.78 0.45
N PHE A 115 0.92 6.87 1.23
CA PHE A 115 0.12 7.26 2.41
C PHE A 115 0.93 8.05 3.44
N TYR A 116 2.14 7.60 3.82
CA TYR A 116 2.93 8.36 4.80
C TYR A 116 3.35 9.72 4.26
N THR A 117 3.62 9.84 2.97
CA THR A 117 3.89 11.14 2.33
C THR A 117 2.67 12.05 2.46
N ALA A 118 1.48 11.55 2.15
CA ALA A 118 0.22 12.29 2.27
C ALA A 118 -0.11 12.65 3.74
N ALA A 119 0.12 11.75 4.69
CA ALA A 119 -0.10 11.99 6.11
C ALA A 119 0.83 13.09 6.65
N LEU A 120 2.10 13.10 6.23
CA LEU A 120 3.03 14.17 6.61
C LEU A 120 2.65 15.51 5.99
N TRP A 121 2.14 15.50 4.76
CA TRP A 121 1.60 16.69 4.12
C TRP A 121 0.35 17.21 4.86
N LEU A 122 -0.59 16.33 5.21
CA LEU A 122 -1.76 16.68 6.02
C LEU A 122 -1.35 17.24 7.39
N HIS A 123 -0.35 16.66 8.05
CA HIS A 123 0.14 17.20 9.32
C HIS A 123 0.68 18.64 9.17
N LYS A 124 1.31 18.96 8.04
CA LYS A 124 1.88 20.27 7.78
C LYS A 124 0.84 21.32 7.38
N HIS A 125 -0.21 20.93 6.65
CA HIS A 125 -1.15 21.85 6.02
C HIS A 125 -2.56 21.82 6.63
N HIS A 126 -3.01 20.66 7.10
CA HIS A 126 -4.34 20.39 7.66
C HIS A 126 -4.24 19.54 8.95
N PRO A 127 -3.53 20.04 9.98
CA PRO A 127 -3.18 19.25 11.17
C PRO A 127 -4.41 18.78 11.96
N LYS A 128 -5.48 19.57 12.05
CA LYS A 128 -6.69 19.17 12.78
C LYS A 128 -7.42 18.06 12.04
N THR A 129 -7.47 18.15 10.71
CA THR A 129 -8.07 17.11 9.87
C THR A 129 -7.33 15.78 10.04
N LEU A 130 -6.00 15.76 10.05
CA LEU A 130 -5.27 14.53 10.34
C LEU A 130 -5.55 13.99 11.76
N ALA A 131 -5.45 14.85 12.77
CA ALA A 131 -5.52 14.45 14.18
C ALA A 131 -6.94 13.99 14.61
N CYS A 132 -7.99 14.60 14.07
CA CYS A 132 -9.36 14.20 14.39
C CYS A 132 -9.80 12.92 13.67
N ASN A 133 -9.18 12.58 12.54
CA ASN A 133 -9.49 11.37 11.78
C ASN A 133 -8.64 10.15 12.17
N VAL A 134 -7.80 10.21 13.20
CA VAL A 134 -6.95 9.07 13.64
C VAL A 134 -7.78 7.82 13.92
N GLY A 135 -8.98 7.94 14.51
CA GLY A 135 -9.91 6.82 14.71
C GLY A 135 -10.36 6.19 13.39
N PRO A 136 -11.07 6.92 12.52
CA PRO A 136 -11.46 6.44 11.19
C PRO A 136 -10.28 5.88 10.35
N LEU A 137 -9.11 6.52 10.39
CA LEU A 137 -7.90 6.07 9.68
C LEU A 137 -7.46 4.66 10.08
N ALA A 138 -7.75 4.22 11.32
CA ALA A 138 -7.39 2.90 11.81
C ALA A 138 -8.15 1.75 11.11
N GLU A 139 -9.28 2.07 10.46
CA GLU A 139 -10.10 1.09 9.73
C GLU A 139 -9.44 0.70 8.39
N PHE A 140 -8.75 1.64 7.74
CA PHE A 140 -8.07 1.43 6.45
C PHE A 140 -6.69 0.76 6.59
N GLY A 141 -5.94 1.16 7.61
CA GLY A 141 -4.53 0.78 7.82
C GLY A 141 -4.29 -0.18 8.98
N TYR A 142 -3.09 -0.08 9.55
CA TYR A 142 -2.71 -0.74 10.79
C TYR A 142 -2.53 0.30 11.90
N PHE A 143 -2.82 -0.06 13.15
CA PHE A 143 -2.49 0.82 14.29
C PHE A 143 -0.99 1.20 14.36
N LYS A 144 -0.11 0.43 13.70
CA LYS A 144 1.32 0.76 13.54
C LYS A 144 1.55 2.07 12.77
N ASP A 145 0.60 2.49 11.95
CA ASP A 145 0.75 3.68 11.11
C ASP A 145 0.88 4.96 11.96
N PHE A 146 0.20 5.03 13.11
CA PHE A 146 0.23 6.19 14.01
C PHE A 146 1.59 6.44 14.68
N PRO A 147 2.23 5.47 15.37
CA PRO A 147 3.58 5.67 15.88
C PRO A 147 4.61 5.85 14.74
N GLU A 148 4.36 5.31 13.54
CA GLU A 148 5.21 5.54 12.38
C GLU A 148 5.10 6.99 11.85
N ILE A 149 3.90 7.57 11.81
CA ILE A 149 3.68 8.98 11.45
C ILE A 149 4.40 9.89 12.44
N LEU A 150 4.20 9.69 13.76
CA LEU A 150 4.91 10.47 14.79
C LEU A 150 6.42 10.36 14.65
N TYR A 151 6.91 9.13 14.43
CA TYR A 151 8.34 8.88 14.23
C TYR A 151 8.91 9.61 13.00
N ARG A 152 8.18 9.63 11.88
CA ARG A 152 8.59 10.34 10.66
C ARG A 152 8.48 11.86 10.79
N ILE A 153 7.56 12.39 11.60
CA ILE A 153 7.53 13.83 11.92
C ILE A 153 8.79 14.22 12.71
N LEU A 154 9.24 13.37 13.63
CA LEU A 154 10.45 13.63 14.42
C LEU A 154 11.74 13.46 13.59
N GLU A 155 11.92 12.31 12.93
CA GLU A 155 13.18 11.96 12.26
C GLU A 155 13.25 12.40 10.79
N GLY A 156 12.12 12.78 10.22
CA GLY A 156 11.98 13.16 8.81
C GLY A 156 11.37 12.05 7.95
N PRO A 157 10.83 12.43 6.76
CA PRO A 157 10.07 11.53 5.88
C PRO A 157 10.87 10.31 5.40
N GLU A 158 12.18 10.46 5.30
CA GLU A 158 13.10 9.51 4.67
C GLU A 158 13.83 8.58 5.63
N VAL A 159 13.54 8.70 6.94
CA VAL A 159 14.28 7.99 7.99
C VAL A 159 14.36 6.48 7.75
N ARG A 160 13.24 5.82 7.39
CA ARG A 160 13.22 4.37 7.14
C ARG A 160 14.08 3.95 5.97
N ARG A 161 14.16 4.78 4.93
CA ARG A 161 15.00 4.53 3.75
C ARG A 161 16.47 4.64 4.12
N GLN A 162 16.83 5.64 4.93
CA GLN A 162 18.19 5.84 5.44
C GLN A 162 18.61 4.70 6.37
N GLU A 163 17.79 4.35 7.36
CA GLU A 163 18.04 3.23 8.28
C GLU A 163 18.25 1.90 7.53
N LYS A 164 17.42 1.63 6.51
CA LYS A 164 17.56 0.43 5.67
C LYS A 164 18.89 0.43 4.91
N LYS A 165 19.29 1.56 4.32
CA LYS A 165 20.58 1.70 3.63
C LYS A 165 21.75 1.47 4.59
N GLU A 166 21.72 2.06 5.77
CA GLU A 166 22.73 1.85 6.81
C GLU A 166 22.81 0.38 7.24
N TRP A 167 21.67 -0.25 7.49
CA TRP A 167 21.62 -1.65 7.87
C TRP A 167 22.20 -2.57 6.79
N MET A 168 21.86 -2.32 5.52
CA MET A 168 22.42 -3.06 4.37
C MET A 168 23.95 -2.85 4.26
N ALA A 169 24.44 -1.63 4.50
CA ALA A 169 25.88 -1.34 4.53
C ALA A 169 26.60 -2.06 5.70
N ARG A 170 25.97 -2.15 6.87
CA ARG A 170 26.48 -2.93 8.02
C ARG A 170 26.49 -4.43 7.73
N LYS A 171 25.45 -4.97 7.10
CA LYS A 171 25.35 -6.38 6.73
C LYS A 171 26.42 -6.77 5.70
N SER A 172 26.64 -5.94 4.68
CA SER A 172 27.65 -6.19 3.64
C SER A 172 29.10 -6.05 4.15
N SER A 173 29.36 -5.14 5.08
CA SER A 173 30.67 -4.99 5.74
C SER A 173 30.99 -6.12 6.74
N GLY A 174 30.00 -6.63 7.48
CA GLY A 174 30.15 -7.80 8.36
C GLY A 174 30.56 -9.07 7.62
N GLY A 175 30.02 -9.30 6.41
CA GLY A 175 30.39 -10.42 5.55
C GLY A 175 31.85 -10.36 5.02
N ARG A 176 32.39 -9.15 4.78
CA ARG A 176 33.80 -8.97 4.39
C ARG A 176 34.76 -9.30 5.53
N ARG A 177 34.39 -8.98 6.78
CA ARG A 177 35.18 -9.26 7.99
C ARG A 177 35.30 -10.77 8.23
N MET A 178 34.22 -11.53 7.98
CA MET A 178 34.19 -13.00 8.09
C MET A 178 34.95 -13.71 6.93
N LYS A 179 34.90 -13.17 5.69
CA LYS A 179 35.67 -13.71 4.54
C LYS A 179 37.19 -13.53 4.69
N ARG A 180 37.68 -12.47 5.34
CA ARG A 180 39.13 -12.31 5.65
C ARG A 180 39.62 -13.36 6.66
N GLY A 181 38.76 -13.80 7.60
CA GLY A 181 39.08 -14.90 8.52
C GLY A 181 39.19 -16.28 7.84
N ARG A 182 38.39 -16.54 6.80
CA ARG A 182 38.44 -17.81 6.04
C ARG A 182 39.54 -17.87 4.96
N ARG A 183 39.97 -16.74 4.38
CA ARG A 183 41.10 -16.73 3.42
C ARG A 183 42.47 -16.95 4.07
N GLY A 184 42.61 -16.77 5.39
CA GLY A 184 43.82 -17.11 6.14
C GLY A 184 44.06 -18.62 6.35
N LEU A 185 43.08 -19.47 6.02
CA LEU A 185 43.13 -20.92 6.25
C LEU A 185 43.23 -21.78 4.96
N LYS A 186 43.31 -21.16 3.77
CA LYS A 186 43.47 -21.86 2.48
C LYS A 186 44.68 -21.39 1.62
N LEU A 187 45.76 -20.95 2.26
CA LEU A 187 47.08 -20.84 1.62
C LEU A 187 48.15 -21.52 2.49
N LYS A 188 48.08 -22.85 2.56
CA LYS A 188 49.21 -23.71 2.95
C LYS A 188 49.19 -24.96 2.09
N LYS A 189 49.60 -24.82 0.84
CA LYS A 189 50.17 -25.88 0.00
C LYS A 189 50.65 -25.23 -1.30
N SER A 190 51.82 -24.59 -1.26
CA SER A 190 52.86 -24.71 -2.29
C SER A 190 53.98 -23.68 -2.11
N LYS A 191 55.21 -24.19 -2.27
CA LYS A 191 56.47 -23.55 -2.69
C LYS A 191 57.30 -22.70 -1.70
N LYS A 192 58.40 -23.37 -1.30
CA LYS A 192 59.84 -23.01 -1.40
C LYS A 192 60.41 -21.83 -0.58
N LYS A 193 61.40 -22.23 0.23
CA LYS A 193 62.57 -21.53 0.80
C LYS A 193 62.83 -20.10 0.30
N MET A 194 62.88 -19.16 1.24
CA MET A 194 63.92 -18.12 1.29
C MET A 194 64.21 -17.76 2.76
N LYS A 195 65.45 -17.97 3.19
CA LYS A 195 66.00 -17.50 4.46
C LYS A 195 66.17 -15.98 4.38
N LYS A 196 65.58 -15.22 5.31
CA LYS A 196 66.15 -13.96 5.80
C LYS A 196 65.89 -13.84 7.30
N SER A 197 67.01 -13.69 8.01
CA SER A 197 67.14 -13.38 9.43
C SER A 197 66.50 -12.04 9.75
N GLY A 198 65.61 -12.02 10.74
CA GLY A 198 65.06 -10.85 11.40
C GLY A 198 64.73 -11.21 12.85
N PRO A 199 64.79 -10.26 13.80
CA PRO A 199 64.82 -10.57 15.22
C PRO A 199 63.54 -11.29 15.65
N PHE A 200 63.72 -12.27 16.55
CA PHE A 200 62.69 -13.13 17.10
C PHE A 200 61.67 -12.29 17.88
N MET A 201 60.67 -11.74 17.17
CA MET A 201 59.49 -11.15 17.80
C MET A 201 58.78 -12.27 18.55
N LEU A 202 58.75 -12.16 19.88
CA LEU A 202 58.04 -13.04 20.79
C LEU A 202 56.61 -13.26 20.27
N ARG A 203 56.37 -14.43 19.69
CA ARG A 203 55.09 -14.75 19.07
C ARG A 203 54.10 -14.94 20.21
N SER A 204 53.29 -13.91 20.51
CA SER A 204 52.35 -13.95 21.63
C SER A 204 51.55 -15.26 21.62
N THR A 205 51.40 -15.89 22.78
CA THR A 205 50.72 -17.19 22.91
C THR A 205 49.30 -17.09 22.36
N LYS A 206 48.74 -18.21 21.90
CA LYS A 206 47.35 -18.28 21.39
C LYS A 206 46.37 -17.73 22.44
N GLU A 207 46.65 -17.99 23.70
CA GLU A 207 45.94 -17.49 24.88
C GLU A 207 46.04 -15.97 25.04
N ALA A 208 47.23 -15.38 24.92
CA ALA A 208 47.39 -13.92 24.99
C ALA A 208 46.61 -13.19 23.88
N ARG A 209 46.48 -13.78 22.68
CA ARG A 209 45.66 -13.22 21.60
C ARG A 209 44.17 -13.36 21.87
N ALA A 210 43.74 -14.50 22.41
CA ALA A 210 42.35 -14.73 22.80
C ALA A 210 41.92 -13.74 23.91
N LEU A 211 42.79 -13.53 24.90
CA LEU A 211 42.52 -12.63 26.03
C LEU A 211 42.52 -11.15 25.60
N ALA A 212 43.43 -10.75 24.71
CA ALA A 212 43.39 -9.43 24.08
C ALA A 212 42.14 -9.22 23.20
N ALA A 213 41.69 -10.25 22.49
CA ALA A 213 40.45 -10.20 21.71
C ALA A 213 39.21 -10.07 22.62
N MET A 214 39.13 -10.82 23.71
CA MET A 214 38.05 -10.70 24.70
C MET A 214 38.03 -9.31 25.36
N LYS A 215 39.19 -8.76 25.73
CA LYS A 215 39.28 -7.39 26.27
C LYS A 215 38.80 -6.35 25.26
N ARG A 216 39.19 -6.47 23.98
CA ARG A 216 38.70 -5.60 22.91
C ARG A 216 37.20 -5.73 22.69
N MET A 217 36.65 -6.94 22.73
CA MET A 217 35.21 -7.17 22.62
C MET A 217 34.44 -6.51 23.77
N LYS A 218 34.92 -6.64 25.02
CA LYS A 218 34.30 -5.96 26.18
C LYS A 218 34.33 -4.43 26.04
N ILE A 219 35.45 -3.86 25.59
CA ILE A 219 35.55 -2.41 25.35
C ILE A 219 34.59 -1.97 24.23
N GLU A 220 34.52 -2.73 23.14
CA GLU A 220 33.61 -2.44 22.01
C GLU A 220 32.13 -2.58 22.44
N GLU A 221 31.81 -3.54 23.30
CA GLU A 221 30.48 -3.74 23.88
C GLU A 221 30.05 -2.57 24.78
N VAL A 222 30.95 -2.11 25.67
CA VAL A 222 30.71 -0.95 26.55
C VAL A 222 30.50 0.32 25.72
N LYS A 223 31.40 0.60 24.76
CA LYS A 223 31.25 1.76 23.85
C LYS A 223 29.96 1.70 23.04
N ALA A 224 29.58 0.51 22.58
CA ALA A 224 28.32 0.33 21.86
C ALA A 224 27.09 0.53 22.77
N ARG A 225 27.19 0.17 24.06
CA ARG A 225 26.13 0.42 25.05
C ARG A 225 25.99 1.92 25.34
N GLU A 226 27.10 2.61 25.62
CA GLU A 226 27.11 4.06 25.85
C GLU A 226 26.54 4.82 24.66
N SER A 227 27.01 4.51 23.44
CA SER A 227 26.48 5.14 22.23
C SER A 227 24.99 4.88 21.99
N ARG A 228 24.47 3.70 22.39
CA ARG A 228 23.02 3.41 22.32
C ARG A 228 22.23 4.22 23.34
N GLU A 229 22.79 4.42 24.54
CA GLU A 229 22.14 5.20 25.59
C GLU A 229 22.13 6.70 25.23
N GLU A 230 23.23 7.24 24.72
CA GLU A 230 23.31 8.61 24.22
C GLU A 230 22.26 8.87 23.12
N LYS A 231 22.14 7.94 22.16
CA LYS A 231 21.11 8.03 21.11
C LYS A 231 19.69 7.96 21.66
N LYS A 232 19.44 7.11 22.65
CA LYS A 232 18.14 7.00 23.34
C LYS A 232 17.79 8.32 24.03
N VAL A 233 18.73 8.89 24.78
CA VAL A 233 18.55 10.17 25.49
C VAL A 233 18.32 11.32 24.50
N ALA A 234 19.10 11.36 23.40
CA ALA A 234 18.93 12.38 22.35
C ALA A 234 17.55 12.30 21.69
N ALA A 235 17.08 11.09 21.35
CA ALA A 235 15.75 10.88 20.77
C ALA A 235 14.62 11.29 21.73
N ALA A 236 14.74 10.94 23.02
CA ALA A 236 13.77 11.34 24.04
C ALA A 236 13.71 12.86 24.22
N LYS A 237 14.88 13.54 24.29
CA LYS A 237 14.94 15.01 24.36
C LYS A 237 14.27 15.66 23.16
N LYS A 238 14.56 15.17 21.96
CA LYS A 238 13.95 15.65 20.72
C LYS A 238 12.43 15.48 20.70
N ALA A 239 11.92 14.35 21.17
CA ALA A 239 10.48 14.10 21.28
C ALA A 239 9.80 15.08 22.25
N ILE A 240 10.40 15.31 23.43
CA ILE A 240 9.88 16.26 24.44
C ILE A 240 9.91 17.68 23.90
N GLU A 241 11.02 18.08 23.27
CA GLU A 241 11.16 19.41 22.66
C GLU A 241 10.10 19.65 21.58
N ARG A 242 9.88 18.67 20.69
CA ARG A 242 8.84 18.74 19.66
C ARG A 242 7.44 18.84 20.29
N TYR A 243 7.14 17.99 21.27
CA TYR A 243 5.85 18.00 21.98
C TYR A 243 5.54 19.33 22.66
N ASN A 244 6.55 19.98 23.24
CA ASN A 244 6.35 21.25 23.95
C ASN A 244 6.29 22.47 23.03
N ARG A 245 6.98 22.45 21.87
CA ARG A 245 7.10 23.61 20.98
C ARG A 245 6.11 23.63 19.83
N ASP A 246 5.69 22.46 19.33
CA ASP A 246 4.82 22.37 18.18
C ASP A 246 3.39 21.95 18.61
N PRO A 247 2.42 22.88 18.56
CA PRO A 247 1.05 22.61 19.01
C PRO A 247 0.32 21.59 18.11
N ASP A 248 0.64 21.54 16.81
CA ASP A 248 0.03 20.61 15.87
C ASP A 248 0.53 19.19 16.12
N TYR A 249 1.83 19.04 16.38
CA TYR A 249 2.42 17.75 16.75
C TYR A 249 1.86 17.28 18.10
N LYS A 250 1.76 18.18 19.08
CA LYS A 250 1.15 17.89 20.37
C LYS A 250 -0.28 17.39 20.21
N PHE A 251 -1.09 18.09 19.41
CA PHE A 251 -2.48 17.71 19.18
C PHE A 251 -2.60 16.32 18.53
N LEU A 252 -1.85 16.06 17.45
CA LEU A 252 -1.82 14.75 16.81
C LEU A 252 -1.35 13.65 17.78
N TYR A 253 -0.29 13.92 18.54
CA TYR A 253 0.25 13.00 19.53
C TYR A 253 -0.80 12.65 20.60
N ASP A 254 -1.49 13.65 21.14
CA ASP A 254 -2.49 13.46 22.17
C ASP A 254 -3.68 12.64 21.63
N ARG A 255 -4.15 12.92 20.41
CA ARG A 255 -5.22 12.13 19.75
C ARG A 255 -4.83 10.68 19.48
N ILE A 256 -3.58 10.42 19.10
CA ILE A 256 -3.06 9.06 18.94
C ILE A 256 -3.01 8.33 20.29
N SER A 257 -2.51 9.01 21.34
CA SER A 257 -2.48 8.45 22.69
C SER A 257 -3.88 8.17 23.25
N ASP A 258 -4.85 9.05 22.98
CA ASP A 258 -6.27 8.85 23.35
C ASP A 258 -6.81 7.59 22.68
N LEU A 259 -6.65 7.46 21.36
CA LEU A 259 -7.13 6.29 20.62
C LEU A 259 -6.58 4.99 21.20
N PHE A 260 -5.28 4.91 21.47
CA PHE A 260 -4.70 3.72 22.09
C PHE A 260 -5.24 3.48 23.50
N ALA A 261 -5.36 4.51 24.32
CA ALA A 261 -5.87 4.37 25.69
C ALA A 261 -7.32 3.88 25.71
N ASP A 262 -8.18 4.45 24.88
CA ASP A 262 -9.60 4.10 24.80
C ASP A 262 -9.80 2.67 24.29
N LEU A 263 -9.07 2.29 23.23
CA LEU A 263 -9.12 0.92 22.71
C LEU A 263 -8.59 -0.09 23.72
N LEU A 264 -7.51 0.21 24.44
CA LEU A 264 -6.96 -0.69 25.45
C LEU A 264 -7.89 -0.85 26.66
N LYS A 265 -8.57 0.23 27.07
CA LYS A 265 -9.61 0.18 28.11
C LYS A 265 -10.79 -0.70 27.67
N SER A 266 -11.25 -0.55 26.43
CA SER A 266 -12.31 -1.39 25.87
C SER A 266 -11.88 -2.85 25.74
N ASP A 267 -10.65 -3.09 25.24
CA ASP A 267 -10.10 -4.42 25.04
C ASP A 267 -9.96 -5.18 26.36
N ILE A 268 -9.49 -4.53 27.44
CA ILE A 268 -9.38 -5.18 28.74
C ILE A 268 -10.75 -5.45 29.37
N GLN A 269 -11.75 -4.59 29.14
CA GLN A 269 -13.13 -4.85 29.55
C GLN A 269 -13.72 -6.08 28.84
N HIS A 270 -13.49 -6.20 27.53
CA HIS A 270 -13.87 -7.39 26.76
C HIS A 270 -13.13 -8.64 27.22
N PHE A 271 -11.83 -8.53 27.52
CA PHE A 271 -11.04 -9.61 28.09
C PHE A 271 -11.62 -10.09 29.43
N ASN A 272 -11.90 -9.18 30.35
CA ASN A 272 -12.49 -9.50 31.66
C ASN A 272 -13.91 -10.08 31.54
N SER A 273 -14.66 -9.70 30.50
CA SER A 273 -16.01 -10.21 30.21
C SER A 273 -16.00 -11.47 29.33
N ASN A 274 -14.84 -12.07 29.07
CA ASN A 274 -14.64 -13.23 28.19
C ASN A 274 -15.15 -13.05 26.74
N GLN A 275 -15.25 -11.81 26.26
CA GLN A 275 -15.65 -11.45 24.88
C GLN A 275 -14.40 -11.34 23.98
N LEU A 276 -13.64 -12.44 23.87
CA LEU A 276 -12.30 -12.44 23.26
C LEU A 276 -12.30 -12.07 21.77
N ASN A 277 -13.42 -12.28 21.07
CA ASN A 277 -13.60 -11.95 19.65
C ASN A 277 -13.73 -10.45 19.36
N LYS A 278 -14.00 -9.63 20.40
CA LYS A 278 -14.11 -8.17 20.27
C LYS A 278 -12.81 -7.44 20.57
N ILE A 279 -11.77 -8.16 21.00
CA ILE A 279 -10.47 -7.57 21.32
C ILE A 279 -9.80 -7.08 20.04
N SER A 280 -9.44 -5.80 20.03
CA SER A 280 -8.78 -5.15 18.92
C SER A 280 -7.29 -5.51 18.82
N LEU A 281 -6.64 -5.09 17.74
CA LEU A 281 -5.18 -5.20 17.58
C LEU A 281 -4.41 -4.03 18.22
N ALA A 282 -5.06 -3.16 19.01
CA ALA A 282 -4.40 -2.03 19.67
C ALA A 282 -3.24 -2.49 20.55
N ALA A 283 -3.44 -3.54 21.37
CA ALA A 283 -2.38 -4.09 22.21
C ALA A 283 -1.18 -4.63 21.42
N LYS A 284 -1.37 -5.14 20.20
CA LYS A 284 -0.28 -5.59 19.31
C LYS A 284 0.63 -4.42 18.92
N TRP A 285 0.05 -3.26 18.63
CA TRP A 285 0.75 -2.13 18.03
C TRP A 285 1.07 -0.98 19.00
N CYS A 286 0.45 -0.96 20.18
CA CYS A 286 0.83 -0.06 21.26
C CYS A 286 2.32 -0.27 21.59
N PRO A 287 3.16 0.78 21.55
CA PRO A 287 4.57 0.66 21.87
C PRO A 287 4.79 0.08 23.26
N SER A 288 5.58 -0.99 23.34
CA SER A 288 6.05 -1.52 24.62
C SER A 288 7.11 -0.61 25.21
N LEU A 289 7.29 -0.67 26.53
CA LEU A 289 8.42 -0.06 27.22
C LEU A 289 9.75 -0.44 26.53
N ASP A 290 10.57 0.57 26.24
CA ASP A 290 11.88 0.45 25.59
C ASP A 290 11.85 -0.10 24.15
N SER A 291 10.67 -0.19 23.53
CA SER A 291 10.56 -0.47 22.09
C SER A 291 11.16 0.66 21.25
N SER A 292 11.47 0.39 19.98
CA SER A 292 12.06 1.41 19.08
C SER A 292 11.19 2.66 18.94
N PHE A 293 9.87 2.49 18.84
CA PHE A 293 8.94 3.61 18.79
C PHE A 293 8.92 4.36 20.11
N ASP A 294 8.78 3.64 21.22
CA ASP A 294 8.73 4.25 22.55
C ASP A 294 10.00 5.04 22.89
N LYS A 295 11.19 4.55 22.53
CA LYS A 295 12.45 5.28 22.68
C LYS A 295 12.50 6.58 21.88
N SER A 296 11.76 6.66 20.78
CA SER A 296 11.79 7.80 19.86
C SER A 296 10.62 8.76 20.08
N THR A 297 9.47 8.29 20.57
CA THR A 297 8.23 9.08 20.68
C THR A 297 7.72 9.20 22.12
N LEU A 298 8.19 8.36 23.05
CA LEU A 298 7.69 8.26 24.43
C LEU A 298 6.19 7.92 24.52
N LEU A 299 5.58 7.40 23.45
CA LEU A 299 4.14 7.16 23.36
C LEU A 299 3.62 6.18 24.44
N CYS A 300 4.45 5.22 24.88
CA CYS A 300 4.06 4.29 25.94
C CYS A 300 3.74 5.02 27.25
N GLU A 301 4.48 6.08 27.56
CA GLU A 301 4.25 6.88 28.75
C GLU A 301 2.91 7.61 28.70
N SER A 302 2.62 8.29 27.58
CA SER A 302 1.37 9.02 27.42
C SER A 302 0.16 8.09 27.46
N VAL A 303 0.21 6.96 26.75
CA VAL A 303 -0.85 5.94 26.79
C VAL A 303 -1.03 5.39 28.20
N ALA A 304 0.06 5.06 28.91
CA ALA A 304 -0.02 4.53 30.26
C ALA A 304 -0.66 5.52 31.26
N LYS A 305 -0.29 6.81 31.19
CA LYS A 305 -0.89 7.87 32.00
C LYS A 305 -2.38 8.05 31.72
N LYS A 306 -2.83 7.88 30.47
CA LYS A 306 -4.25 7.97 30.10
C LYS A 306 -5.06 6.73 30.50
N VAL A 307 -4.42 5.55 30.54
CA VAL A 307 -5.05 4.31 31.03
C VAL A 307 -5.15 4.32 32.56
N PHE A 308 -4.11 4.77 33.24
CA PHE A 308 -4.03 4.84 34.71
C PHE A 308 -3.81 6.30 35.20
N PRO A 309 -4.81 7.18 35.04
CA PRO A 309 -4.68 8.59 35.40
C PRO A 309 -4.52 8.77 36.91
N ARG A 310 -3.61 9.66 37.32
CA ARG A 310 -3.26 9.90 38.73
C ARG A 310 -4.48 10.13 39.62
N ASP A 311 -5.46 10.90 39.13
CA ASP A 311 -6.64 11.31 39.90
C ASP A 311 -7.61 10.16 40.24
N LEU A 312 -7.48 9.00 39.59
CA LEU A 312 -8.33 7.84 39.83
C LEU A 312 -7.69 6.78 40.75
N TYR A 313 -6.42 6.95 41.14
CA TYR A 313 -5.67 5.93 41.88
C TYR A 313 -4.89 6.55 43.04
N GLU A 314 -5.38 6.35 44.27
CA GLU A 314 -4.78 6.86 45.51
C GLU A 314 -3.31 6.44 45.69
N GLU A 315 -2.91 5.27 45.17
CA GLU A 315 -1.53 4.77 45.20
C GLU A 315 -0.49 5.64 44.46
N TYR A 316 -0.96 6.62 43.69
CA TYR A 316 -0.12 7.61 43.01
C TYR A 316 -0.14 8.99 43.66
N ASP A 317 -0.87 9.16 44.77
CA ASP A 317 -0.84 10.40 45.53
C ASP A 317 0.53 10.61 46.18
N GLY A 318 1.04 11.86 46.16
CA GLY A 318 2.38 12.21 46.64
C GLY A 318 3.57 11.60 45.88
N VAL A 319 3.35 10.79 44.83
CA VAL A 319 4.44 10.18 44.04
C VAL A 319 5.01 11.18 43.02
N SER A 320 6.34 11.34 42.98
CA SER A 320 6.99 12.20 41.96
C SER A 320 6.61 11.79 40.52
N ASP A 321 6.55 12.74 39.59
CA ASP A 321 6.14 12.48 38.20
C ASP A 321 6.97 11.42 37.49
N ALA A 322 8.28 11.39 37.74
CA ALA A 322 9.17 10.37 37.17
C ALA A 322 8.84 8.96 37.68
N HIS A 323 8.57 8.82 38.98
CA HIS A 323 8.20 7.53 39.57
C HIS A 323 6.78 7.11 39.16
N TYR A 324 5.85 8.06 39.07
CA TYR A 324 4.50 7.82 38.57
C TYR A 324 4.56 7.29 37.12
N ALA A 325 5.27 7.98 36.22
CA ALA A 325 5.47 7.57 34.83
C ALA A 325 6.08 6.16 34.71
N TYR A 326 7.08 5.85 35.55
CA TYR A 326 7.68 4.51 35.60
C TYR A 326 6.66 3.44 36.02
N ARG A 327 5.92 3.68 37.12
CA ARG A 327 4.93 2.73 37.66
C ARG A 327 3.81 2.44 36.67
N VAL A 328 3.21 3.46 36.07
CA VAL A 328 2.10 3.25 35.13
C VAL A 328 2.53 2.55 33.84
N ARG A 329 3.77 2.76 33.37
CA ARG A 329 4.29 2.04 32.19
C ARG A 329 4.52 0.56 32.47
N ASP A 330 5.06 0.23 33.64
CA ASP A 330 5.21 -1.17 34.04
C ASP A 330 3.84 -1.83 34.28
N ARG A 331 2.89 -1.09 34.88
CA ARG A 331 1.51 -1.54 35.06
C ARG A 331 0.81 -1.81 33.73
N LEU A 332 0.87 -0.87 32.77
CA LEU A 332 0.33 -1.04 31.41
C LEU A 332 0.89 -2.29 30.75
N ARG A 333 2.18 -2.56 30.89
CA ARG A 333 2.80 -3.78 30.36
C ARG A 333 2.22 -5.03 31.02
N LYS A 334 2.18 -5.09 32.35
CA LYS A 334 1.82 -6.29 33.12
C LYS A 334 0.32 -6.59 33.10
N GLU A 335 -0.52 -5.59 33.32
CA GLU A 335 -1.96 -5.75 33.52
C GLU A 335 -2.75 -5.67 32.22
N ILE A 336 -2.25 -4.96 31.20
CA ILE A 336 -2.98 -4.72 29.95
C ILE A 336 -2.31 -5.44 28.77
N LEU A 337 -1.09 -5.06 28.41
CA LEU A 337 -0.47 -5.53 27.17
C LEU A 337 -0.14 -7.02 27.18
N VAL A 338 0.37 -7.56 28.30
CA VAL A 338 0.73 -8.98 28.39
C VAL A 338 -0.50 -9.90 28.30
N PRO A 339 -1.58 -9.70 29.08
CA PRO A 339 -2.81 -10.51 28.97
C PRO A 339 -3.42 -10.43 27.57
N LEU A 340 -3.62 -9.21 27.03
CA LEU A 340 -4.23 -9.04 25.72
C LEU A 340 -3.41 -9.68 24.60
N ARG A 341 -2.08 -9.55 24.62
CA ARG A 341 -1.21 -10.18 23.59
C ARG A 341 -1.20 -11.71 23.67
N LYS A 342 -1.34 -12.30 24.87
CA LYS A 342 -1.49 -13.76 25.03
C LYS A 342 -2.81 -14.21 24.39
N THR A 343 -3.90 -13.51 24.64
CA THR A 343 -5.22 -13.81 24.06
C THR A 343 -5.27 -13.67 22.54
N LEU A 344 -4.51 -12.73 21.98
CA LEU A 344 -4.39 -12.56 20.53
C LEU A 344 -3.59 -13.68 19.84
N GLU A 345 -2.96 -14.59 20.61
CA GLU A 345 -2.21 -15.76 20.11
C GLU A 345 -1.20 -15.41 19.00
N LEU A 346 -0.51 -14.28 19.17
CA LEU A 346 0.43 -13.77 18.19
C LEU A 346 1.69 -14.67 18.11
N PRO A 347 2.20 -14.99 16.91
CA PRO A 347 3.39 -15.85 16.77
C PRO A 347 4.61 -15.27 17.51
N GLU A 348 4.72 -13.95 17.59
CA GLU A 348 5.81 -13.26 18.29
C GLU A 348 5.88 -13.60 19.79
N VAL A 349 4.74 -13.92 20.43
CA VAL A 349 4.67 -14.29 21.85
C VAL A 349 5.33 -15.66 22.06
N TYR A 350 4.96 -16.65 21.26
CA TYR A 350 5.50 -18.02 21.33
C TYR A 350 6.97 -18.08 20.88
N ILE A 351 7.33 -17.35 19.82
CA ILE A 351 8.72 -17.24 19.36
C ILE A 351 9.60 -16.62 20.45
N GLY A 352 9.12 -15.58 21.12
CA GLY A 352 9.84 -14.91 22.20
C GLY A 352 10.06 -15.80 23.43
N SER A 353 9.11 -16.70 23.73
CA SER A 353 9.21 -17.67 24.83
C SER A 353 9.85 -19.00 24.42
N ASN A 354 10.31 -19.14 23.17
CA ASN A 354 10.84 -20.39 22.60
C ASN A 354 9.84 -21.56 22.64
N GLN A 355 8.52 -21.28 22.66
CA GLN A 355 7.43 -22.25 22.71
C GLN A 355 6.90 -22.57 21.29
N TRP A 356 7.78 -23.06 20.42
CA TRP A 356 7.45 -23.34 19.03
C TRP A 356 6.30 -24.35 18.87
N GLY A 357 6.26 -25.38 19.72
CA GLY A 357 5.24 -26.43 19.74
C GLY A 357 3.82 -25.97 20.11
N SER A 358 3.64 -24.70 20.49
CA SER A 358 2.33 -24.13 20.86
C SER A 358 1.80 -23.11 19.86
N ILE A 359 2.52 -22.87 18.74
CA ILE A 359 2.09 -21.90 17.73
C ILE A 359 0.81 -22.39 17.04
N PRO A 360 -0.28 -21.58 17.02
CA PRO A 360 -1.50 -21.90 16.29
C PRO A 360 -1.41 -21.41 14.84
N TYR A 361 -0.86 -22.25 13.95
CA TYR A 361 -0.60 -21.88 12.54
C TYR A 361 -1.84 -21.38 11.78
N ASN A 362 -3.03 -21.89 12.10
CA ASN A 362 -4.30 -21.46 11.52
C ASN A 362 -4.67 -20.00 11.83
N ARG A 363 -4.10 -19.41 12.88
CA ARG A 363 -4.34 -18.00 13.26
C ARG A 363 -3.22 -17.07 12.81
N VAL A 364 -2.14 -17.59 12.23
CA VAL A 364 -1.02 -16.78 11.77
C VAL A 364 -1.45 -15.95 10.56
N ALA A 365 -1.39 -14.62 10.72
CA ALA A 365 -1.72 -13.69 9.65
C ALA A 365 -0.78 -13.85 8.44
N SER A 366 -1.28 -13.52 7.24
CA SER A 366 -0.56 -13.76 5.96
C SER A 366 0.84 -13.15 5.92
N VAL A 367 0.96 -11.90 6.39
CA VAL A 367 2.23 -11.17 6.46
C VAL A 367 3.17 -11.80 7.50
N ALA A 368 2.64 -12.23 8.64
CA ALA A 368 3.44 -12.91 9.66
C ALA A 368 3.94 -14.28 9.16
N MET A 369 3.11 -15.01 8.41
CA MET A 369 3.49 -16.27 7.77
C MET A 369 4.68 -16.06 6.84
N LYS A 370 4.62 -15.04 5.96
CA LYS A 370 5.73 -14.67 5.08
C LYS A 370 7.02 -14.35 5.84
N PHE A 371 6.94 -13.61 6.96
CA PHE A 371 8.12 -13.21 7.73
C PHE A 371 8.75 -14.33 8.57
N TYR A 372 7.93 -15.27 9.07
CA TYR A 372 8.38 -16.25 10.05
C TYR A 372 8.49 -17.68 9.52
N LYS A 373 8.05 -17.98 8.29
CA LYS A 373 8.11 -19.33 7.72
C LYS A 373 9.49 -19.99 7.79
N GLU A 374 10.57 -19.26 7.51
CA GLU A 374 11.94 -19.81 7.64
C GLU A 374 12.24 -20.25 9.07
N LYS A 375 11.71 -19.54 10.07
CA LYS A 375 11.87 -19.91 11.48
C LYS A 375 10.99 -21.10 11.85
N PHE A 376 9.77 -21.17 11.32
CA PHE A 376 8.88 -22.33 11.54
C PHE A 376 9.52 -23.61 10.99
N ILE A 377 10.06 -23.57 9.78
CA ILE A 377 10.79 -24.71 9.19
C ILE A 377 12.02 -25.08 10.03
N LYS A 378 12.74 -24.09 10.55
CA LYS A 378 13.95 -24.34 11.34
C LYS A 378 13.65 -24.95 12.72
N HIS A 379 12.53 -24.58 13.35
CA HIS A 379 12.29 -24.87 14.77
C HIS A 379 11.10 -25.79 15.05
N ASP A 380 10.19 -25.98 14.09
CA ASP A 380 8.95 -26.76 14.24
C ASP A 380 8.50 -27.34 12.88
N LYS A 381 9.45 -27.94 12.16
CA LYS A 381 9.29 -28.42 10.78
C LYS A 381 8.08 -29.36 10.61
N GLU A 382 7.99 -30.39 11.44
CA GLU A 382 7.01 -31.47 11.29
C GLU A 382 5.56 -30.96 11.42
N ARG A 383 5.25 -30.21 12.49
CA ARG A 383 3.92 -29.61 12.68
C ARG A 383 3.59 -28.58 11.61
N PHE A 384 4.60 -27.85 11.12
CA PHE A 384 4.40 -26.88 10.06
C PHE A 384 4.07 -27.56 8.73
N GLU A 385 4.81 -28.59 8.34
CA GLU A 385 4.53 -29.41 7.14
C GLU A 385 3.15 -30.09 7.24
N GLU A 386 2.81 -30.67 8.40
CA GLU A 386 1.47 -31.24 8.65
C GLU A 386 0.37 -30.19 8.49
N TYR A 387 0.59 -28.97 8.97
CA TYR A 387 -0.33 -27.86 8.78
C TYR A 387 -0.50 -27.52 7.30
N LEU A 388 0.58 -27.43 6.51
CA LEU A 388 0.49 -27.15 5.07
C LEU A 388 -0.27 -28.25 4.31
N GLU A 389 -0.07 -29.53 4.67
CA GLU A 389 -0.84 -30.65 4.11
C GLU A 389 -2.34 -30.58 4.48
N LYS A 390 -2.66 -30.17 5.71
CA LYS A 390 -4.05 -29.88 6.10
C LYS A 390 -4.65 -28.73 5.28
N VAL A 391 -3.87 -27.71 4.94
CA VAL A 391 -4.33 -26.62 4.07
C VAL A 391 -4.54 -27.11 2.63
N LYS A 392 -3.62 -27.90 2.07
CA LYS A 392 -3.74 -28.49 0.72
C LYS A 392 -5.00 -29.34 0.58
N SER A 393 -5.28 -30.16 1.60
CA SER A 393 -6.46 -31.04 1.66
C SER A 393 -7.76 -30.32 2.06
N GLY A 394 -7.73 -29.00 2.30
CA GLY A 394 -8.90 -28.20 2.67
C GLY A 394 -9.38 -28.38 4.13
N LYS A 395 -8.64 -29.11 4.96
CA LYS A 395 -8.92 -29.34 6.39
C LYS A 395 -8.53 -28.16 7.28
N ALA A 396 -7.71 -27.24 6.77
CA ALA A 396 -7.31 -26.01 7.43
C ALA A 396 -7.27 -24.84 6.43
N THR A 397 -7.22 -23.62 6.95
CA THR A 397 -7.10 -22.40 6.13
C THR A 397 -5.78 -21.70 6.39
N ILE A 398 -5.26 -21.05 5.36
CA ILE A 398 -4.14 -20.12 5.44
C ILE A 398 -4.62 -18.70 5.16
N ALA A 399 -4.09 -17.71 5.87
CA ALA A 399 -4.41 -16.31 5.59
C ALA A 399 -3.66 -15.82 4.35
N ALA A 400 -4.36 -15.14 3.43
CA ALA A 400 -3.78 -14.50 2.24
C ALA A 400 -4.17 -13.02 2.05
N GLY A 401 -5.24 -12.55 2.71
CA GLY A 401 -5.90 -11.28 2.37
C GLY A 401 -5.01 -10.04 2.31
N ALA A 402 -4.06 -9.89 3.23
CA ALA A 402 -3.21 -8.69 3.30
C ALA A 402 -1.98 -8.72 2.36
N LEU A 403 -1.70 -9.83 1.67
CA LEU A 403 -0.59 -9.90 0.71
C LEU A 403 -1.03 -9.47 -0.68
N LEU A 404 -0.16 -8.76 -1.38
CA LEU A 404 -0.37 -8.42 -2.78
C LEU A 404 0.06 -9.57 -3.71
N PRO A 405 -0.53 -9.72 -4.91
CA PRO A 405 -0.20 -10.82 -5.83
C PRO A 405 1.31 -10.95 -6.12
N HIS A 406 1.98 -9.85 -6.42
CA HIS A 406 3.43 -9.80 -6.65
C HIS A 406 4.25 -10.12 -5.39
N GLU A 407 3.73 -9.85 -4.19
CA GLU A 407 4.41 -10.20 -2.93
C GLU A 407 4.38 -11.70 -2.63
N ILE A 408 3.33 -12.41 -3.10
CA ILE A 408 3.20 -13.87 -2.99
C ILE A 408 4.20 -14.52 -3.94
N ILE A 409 4.24 -14.07 -5.20
CA ILE A 409 5.12 -14.65 -6.23
C ILE A 409 6.59 -14.39 -5.93
N ALA A 410 6.94 -13.24 -5.35
CA ALA A 410 8.29 -12.97 -4.85
C ALA A 410 8.76 -14.00 -3.79
N SER A 411 7.81 -14.64 -3.09
CA SER A 411 8.06 -15.65 -2.07
C SER A 411 8.11 -17.09 -2.60
N LEU A 412 7.98 -17.31 -3.92
CA LEU A 412 8.13 -18.64 -4.52
C LEU A 412 9.56 -19.19 -4.36
N ASN A 413 10.58 -18.33 -4.35
CA ASN A 413 11.98 -18.75 -4.25
C ASN A 413 12.50 -18.87 -2.81
N ASP A 414 11.60 -18.84 -1.82
CA ASP A 414 11.96 -18.92 -0.42
C ASP A 414 12.29 -20.36 0.01
N ALA A 415 12.81 -20.52 1.24
CA ALA A 415 13.35 -21.78 1.75
C ALA A 415 12.32 -22.94 1.85
N ASP A 416 11.02 -22.65 1.78
CA ASP A 416 9.91 -23.61 1.72
C ASP A 416 9.65 -24.16 0.31
N GLY A 417 10.49 -23.85 -0.68
CA GLY A 417 10.28 -24.25 -2.07
C GLY A 417 9.11 -23.54 -2.76
N GLY A 418 8.50 -22.55 -2.09
CA GLY A 418 7.35 -21.79 -2.59
C GLY A 418 5.98 -22.34 -2.17
N GLU A 419 5.93 -23.38 -1.35
CA GLU A 419 4.68 -24.03 -0.94
C GLU A 419 3.69 -23.08 -0.23
N VAL A 420 4.19 -22.23 0.68
CA VAL A 420 3.35 -21.23 1.35
C VAL A 420 2.78 -20.25 0.33
N ALA A 421 3.57 -19.86 -0.66
CA ALA A 421 3.14 -18.92 -1.70
C ALA A 421 2.05 -19.52 -2.58
N GLU A 422 2.18 -20.79 -3.01
CA GLU A 422 1.15 -21.52 -3.75
C GLU A 422 -0.18 -21.57 -2.97
N LEU A 423 -0.13 -21.92 -1.68
CA LEU A 423 -1.34 -22.03 -0.85
C LEU A 423 -1.98 -20.66 -0.60
N GLN A 424 -1.18 -19.60 -0.42
CA GLN A 424 -1.68 -18.24 -0.28
C GLN A 424 -2.27 -17.71 -1.59
N TRP A 425 -1.68 -18.04 -2.74
CA TRP A 425 -2.23 -17.70 -4.05
C TRP A 425 -3.58 -18.37 -4.28
N LYS A 426 -3.65 -19.70 -4.10
CA LYS A 426 -4.89 -20.46 -4.23
C LYS A 426 -5.99 -19.88 -3.35
N ARG A 427 -5.69 -19.61 -2.07
CA ARG A 427 -6.64 -18.99 -1.14
C ARG A 427 -7.12 -17.62 -1.65
N MET A 428 -6.23 -16.80 -2.18
CA MET A 428 -6.57 -15.47 -2.70
C MET A 428 -7.50 -15.56 -3.91
N VAL A 429 -7.22 -16.47 -4.85
CA VAL A 429 -8.05 -16.72 -6.03
C VAL A 429 -9.42 -17.25 -5.62
N ASP A 430 -9.47 -18.19 -4.67
CA ASP A 430 -10.72 -18.74 -4.13
C ASP A 430 -11.57 -17.64 -3.46
N ASP A 431 -10.96 -16.77 -2.67
CA ASP A 431 -11.65 -15.67 -1.98
C ASP A 431 -12.20 -14.63 -2.96
N LEU A 432 -11.51 -14.36 -4.07
CA LEU A 432 -12.01 -13.48 -5.13
C LEU A 432 -13.11 -14.17 -5.96
N SER A 433 -12.91 -15.43 -6.33
CA SER A 433 -13.88 -16.22 -7.09
C SER A 433 -15.23 -16.37 -6.37
N LYS A 434 -15.23 -16.37 -5.03
CA LYS A 434 -16.45 -16.35 -4.21
C LYS A 434 -17.23 -15.05 -4.28
N LYS A 435 -16.58 -13.93 -4.60
CA LYS A 435 -17.24 -12.63 -4.78
C LYS A 435 -17.84 -12.49 -6.17
N GLY A 436 -17.28 -13.17 -7.15
CA GLY A 436 -17.75 -13.17 -8.53
C GLY A 436 -16.68 -13.69 -9.48
N LYS A 437 -17.07 -13.88 -10.74
CA LYS A 437 -16.16 -14.24 -11.83
C LYS A 437 -16.24 -13.21 -12.94
N LEU A 438 -15.16 -13.10 -13.72
CA LEU A 438 -15.07 -12.16 -14.82
C LEU A 438 -15.66 -12.78 -16.09
N LYS A 439 -16.79 -12.25 -16.55
CA LYS A 439 -17.44 -12.68 -17.79
C LYS A 439 -16.85 -11.95 -18.99
N ASN A 440 -16.47 -12.69 -20.03
CA ASN A 440 -15.92 -12.11 -21.28
C ASN A 440 -14.84 -11.03 -21.03
N CYS A 441 -13.86 -11.36 -20.18
CA CYS A 441 -12.75 -10.47 -19.82
C CYS A 441 -11.40 -11.03 -20.25
N LEU A 442 -10.52 -10.16 -20.75
CA LEU A 442 -9.14 -10.49 -21.10
C LEU A 442 -8.16 -9.50 -20.47
N ALA A 443 -6.95 -9.97 -20.19
CA ALA A 443 -5.84 -9.14 -19.77
C ALA A 443 -4.85 -8.92 -20.91
N ILE A 444 -4.35 -7.69 -21.00
CA ILE A 444 -3.19 -7.28 -21.79
C ILE A 444 -2.08 -6.95 -20.77
N CYS A 445 -0.97 -7.68 -20.85
CA CYS A 445 0.12 -7.56 -19.88
C CYS A 445 1.35 -6.90 -20.51
N ASP A 446 1.66 -5.67 -20.07
CA ASP A 446 2.89 -4.98 -20.42
C ASP A 446 4.06 -5.48 -19.57
N VAL A 447 5.03 -6.10 -20.24
CA VAL A 447 6.31 -6.52 -19.65
C VAL A 447 7.50 -5.96 -20.44
N SER A 448 7.27 -4.85 -21.14
CA SER A 448 8.31 -4.13 -21.87
C SER A 448 9.41 -3.61 -20.93
N GLY A 449 10.53 -3.15 -21.51
CA GLY A 449 11.66 -2.63 -20.73
C GLY A 449 11.29 -1.47 -19.79
N SER A 450 10.28 -0.67 -20.14
CA SER A 450 9.78 0.42 -19.28
C SER A 450 8.99 -0.09 -18.06
N MET A 451 8.62 -1.36 -18.01
CA MET A 451 7.98 -1.99 -16.85
C MET A 451 8.99 -2.66 -15.91
N HIS A 452 10.28 -2.66 -16.25
CA HIS A 452 11.32 -3.39 -15.51
C HIS A 452 11.28 -3.15 -13.99
N GLY A 453 11.39 -4.25 -13.23
CA GLY A 453 11.34 -4.26 -11.77
C GLY A 453 9.98 -4.71 -11.25
N VAL A 454 9.50 -4.06 -10.17
CA VAL A 454 8.23 -4.40 -9.53
C VAL A 454 7.01 -4.22 -10.46
N PRO A 455 6.91 -3.16 -11.31
CA PRO A 455 5.75 -3.00 -12.19
C PRO A 455 5.54 -4.17 -13.15
N MET A 456 6.60 -4.73 -13.72
CA MET A 456 6.54 -5.93 -14.58
C MET A 456 6.04 -7.14 -13.82
N GLU A 457 6.55 -7.38 -12.61
CA GLU A 457 6.06 -8.47 -11.75
C GLU A 457 4.57 -8.28 -11.45
N VAL A 458 4.13 -7.06 -11.15
CA VAL A 458 2.72 -6.75 -10.93
C VAL A 458 1.88 -7.05 -12.17
N SER A 459 2.31 -6.60 -13.36
CA SER A 459 1.65 -6.87 -14.65
C SER A 459 1.48 -8.38 -14.88
N VAL A 460 2.54 -9.16 -14.71
CA VAL A 460 2.51 -10.63 -14.80
C VAL A 460 1.51 -11.23 -13.81
N THR A 461 1.58 -10.82 -12.54
CA THR A 461 0.74 -11.39 -11.47
C THR A 461 -0.73 -11.06 -11.66
N LEU A 462 -1.07 -9.82 -12.04
CA LEU A 462 -2.45 -9.41 -12.29
C LEU A 462 -3.00 -10.04 -13.57
N GLY A 463 -2.16 -10.22 -14.60
CA GLY A 463 -2.49 -10.97 -15.81
C GLY A 463 -2.89 -12.41 -15.53
N VAL A 464 -2.05 -13.14 -14.78
CA VAL A 464 -2.36 -14.52 -14.35
C VAL A 464 -3.64 -14.52 -13.51
N LEU A 465 -3.80 -13.57 -12.58
CA LEU A 465 -4.99 -13.49 -11.75
C LEU A 465 -6.28 -13.26 -12.55
N ILE A 466 -6.29 -12.34 -13.52
CA ILE A 466 -7.43 -12.15 -14.44
C ILE A 466 -7.71 -13.44 -15.19
N SER A 467 -6.68 -14.10 -15.74
CA SER A 467 -6.85 -15.34 -16.50
C SER A 467 -7.48 -16.46 -15.66
N GLU A 468 -7.19 -16.55 -14.36
CA GLU A 468 -7.77 -17.56 -13.47
C GLU A 468 -9.19 -17.19 -13.00
N LEU A 469 -9.51 -15.90 -12.90
CA LEU A 469 -10.83 -15.39 -12.51
C LEU A 469 -11.81 -15.28 -13.69
N SER A 470 -11.32 -15.28 -14.92
CA SER A 470 -12.14 -15.29 -16.14
C SER A 470 -12.89 -16.61 -16.30
N GLU A 471 -14.13 -16.51 -16.77
CA GLU A 471 -14.94 -17.68 -17.15
C GLU A 471 -14.51 -18.24 -18.51
N GLU A 472 -14.91 -19.49 -18.77
CA GLU A 472 -14.82 -20.03 -20.13
C GLU A 472 -15.62 -19.16 -21.12
N PRO A 473 -15.13 -18.93 -22.35
CA PRO A 473 -13.96 -19.54 -22.98
C PRO A 473 -12.64 -18.79 -22.74
N TRP A 474 -12.60 -17.76 -21.90
CA TRP A 474 -11.43 -16.87 -21.74
C TRP A 474 -10.51 -17.27 -20.59
N LYS A 475 -10.95 -18.23 -19.77
CA LYS A 475 -10.17 -18.78 -18.67
C LYS A 475 -8.79 -19.25 -19.15
N GLY A 476 -7.76 -18.86 -18.41
CA GLY A 476 -6.36 -19.18 -18.72
C GLY A 476 -5.78 -18.45 -19.92
N LYS A 477 -6.51 -17.52 -20.56
CA LYS A 477 -6.02 -16.78 -21.72
C LYS A 477 -5.61 -15.35 -21.37
N LEU A 478 -4.58 -14.84 -22.04
CA LEU A 478 -4.16 -13.43 -22.00
C LEU A 478 -3.52 -13.01 -23.31
N ILE A 479 -3.42 -11.71 -23.56
CA ILE A 479 -2.81 -11.14 -24.77
C ILE A 479 -1.42 -10.60 -24.44
N THR A 480 -0.45 -10.89 -25.30
CA THR A 480 0.89 -10.32 -25.20
C THR A 480 0.92 -8.85 -25.60
N PHE A 481 1.64 -8.02 -24.85
CA PHE A 481 1.85 -6.63 -25.19
C PHE A 481 3.17 -6.45 -25.93
N SER A 482 3.13 -6.61 -27.26
CA SER A 482 4.29 -6.57 -28.14
C SER A 482 3.98 -5.87 -29.47
N GLN A 483 4.97 -5.78 -30.36
CA GLN A 483 4.76 -5.32 -31.74
C GLN A 483 3.85 -6.26 -32.53
N ASN A 484 3.77 -7.55 -32.16
CA ASN A 484 2.89 -8.54 -32.78
C ASN A 484 2.10 -9.24 -31.67
N PRO A 485 1.04 -8.62 -31.14
CA PRO A 485 0.29 -9.17 -30.02
C PRO A 485 -0.34 -10.51 -30.41
N THR A 486 -0.26 -11.48 -29.50
CA THR A 486 -0.84 -12.82 -29.69
C THR A 486 -1.66 -13.22 -28.49
N LEU A 487 -2.77 -13.93 -28.72
CA LEU A 487 -3.54 -14.57 -27.66
C LEU A 487 -2.81 -15.84 -27.21
N GLN A 488 -2.45 -15.89 -25.94
CA GLN A 488 -1.70 -16.99 -25.34
C GLN A 488 -2.55 -17.72 -24.30
N MET A 489 -2.44 -19.04 -24.28
CA MET A 489 -2.97 -19.89 -23.20
C MET A 489 -1.87 -20.06 -22.15
N VAL A 490 -2.10 -19.64 -20.92
CA VAL A 490 -1.17 -19.77 -19.81
C VAL A 490 -0.99 -21.26 -19.49
N LEU A 491 0.23 -21.76 -19.70
CA LEU A 491 0.58 -23.15 -19.42
C LEU A 491 1.22 -23.28 -18.03
N GLY A 492 0.95 -24.40 -17.35
CA GLY A 492 1.56 -24.77 -16.08
C GLY A 492 0.54 -25.16 -15.00
N ASP A 493 0.92 -26.12 -14.16
CA ASP A 493 0.06 -26.63 -13.09
C ASP A 493 0.19 -25.83 -11.78
N ASP A 494 1.36 -25.22 -11.55
CA ASP A 494 1.68 -24.41 -10.37
C ASP A 494 1.89 -22.92 -10.70
N LEU A 495 1.81 -22.06 -9.69
CA LEU A 495 1.98 -20.61 -9.85
C LEU A 495 3.35 -20.25 -10.43
N ARG A 496 4.39 -20.99 -10.04
CA ARG A 496 5.73 -20.79 -10.59
C ARG A 496 5.75 -20.95 -12.11
N SER A 497 5.27 -22.08 -12.60
CA SER A 497 5.26 -22.42 -14.02
C SER A 497 4.40 -21.45 -14.82
N LYS A 498 3.21 -21.09 -14.29
CA LYS A 498 2.33 -20.08 -14.92
C LYS A 498 3.01 -18.72 -15.01
N THR A 499 3.61 -18.24 -13.92
CA THR A 499 4.28 -16.93 -13.92
C THR A 499 5.54 -16.93 -14.77
N ASP A 500 6.32 -18.01 -14.78
CA ASP A 500 7.50 -18.15 -15.62
C ASP A 500 7.15 -18.27 -17.11
N PHE A 501 5.99 -18.85 -17.43
CA PHE A 501 5.44 -18.82 -18.79
C PHE A 501 5.16 -17.37 -19.22
N VAL A 502 4.42 -16.62 -18.40
CA VAL A 502 4.10 -15.20 -18.66
C VAL A 502 5.30 -14.25 -18.50
N ARG A 503 6.42 -14.66 -17.90
CA ARG A 503 7.66 -13.86 -17.97
C ARG A 503 8.41 -14.08 -19.29
N ARG A 504 8.30 -15.27 -19.87
CA ARG A 504 9.13 -15.73 -20.99
C ARG A 504 8.48 -15.61 -22.36
N MET A 505 7.23 -15.14 -22.49
CA MET A 505 6.63 -14.98 -23.81
C MET A 505 7.43 -14.00 -24.67
N GLU A 506 7.18 -13.96 -25.98
CA GLU A 506 7.96 -13.15 -26.89
C GLU A 506 7.35 -11.74 -26.99
N TRP A 507 7.93 -10.80 -26.24
CA TRP A 507 7.35 -9.46 -26.03
C TRP A 507 7.87 -8.38 -26.98
N GLY A 508 8.87 -8.70 -27.81
CA GLY A 508 9.25 -7.91 -28.97
C GLY A 508 9.60 -6.44 -28.75
N MET A 509 10.27 -6.05 -27.63
CA MET A 509 10.87 -4.73 -27.27
C MET A 509 10.15 -3.40 -27.61
N ASN A 510 8.98 -3.46 -28.24
CA ASN A 510 8.19 -2.38 -28.82
C ASN A 510 6.71 -2.81 -28.73
N THR A 511 5.79 -1.85 -28.74
CA THR A 511 4.40 -2.04 -28.35
C THR A 511 3.46 -1.57 -29.46
N ASN A 512 2.45 -2.38 -29.81
CA ASN A 512 1.37 -1.93 -30.67
C ASN A 512 0.01 -2.14 -30.00
N PHE A 513 -0.41 -1.16 -29.18
CA PHE A 513 -1.68 -1.23 -28.46
C PHE A 513 -2.88 -1.29 -29.41
N GLN A 514 -2.85 -0.56 -30.52
CA GLN A 514 -3.92 -0.58 -31.53
C GLN A 514 -4.13 -1.95 -32.16
N GLN A 515 -3.03 -2.65 -32.47
CA GLN A 515 -3.11 -3.95 -33.14
C GLN A 515 -3.84 -5.01 -32.31
N VAL A 516 -3.85 -4.91 -30.98
CA VAL A 516 -4.65 -5.80 -30.14
C VAL A 516 -6.14 -5.69 -30.50
N PHE A 517 -6.64 -4.46 -30.62
CA PHE A 517 -8.04 -4.20 -30.96
C PHE A 517 -8.34 -4.46 -32.43
N ASP A 518 -7.36 -4.23 -33.32
CA ASP A 518 -7.47 -4.58 -34.72
C ASP A 518 -7.66 -6.10 -34.88
N LEU A 519 -6.85 -6.92 -34.20
CA LEU A 519 -6.98 -8.39 -34.23
C LEU A 519 -8.32 -8.87 -33.63
N ILE A 520 -8.77 -8.27 -32.52
CA ILE A 520 -10.09 -8.59 -31.94
C ILE A 520 -11.19 -8.31 -32.97
N LEU A 521 -11.12 -7.17 -33.64
CA LEU A 521 -12.11 -6.76 -34.64
C LEU A 521 -12.04 -7.61 -35.91
N GLU A 522 -10.85 -7.96 -36.39
CA GLU A 522 -10.65 -8.86 -37.53
C GLU A 522 -11.29 -10.22 -37.27
N VAL A 523 -10.99 -10.85 -36.13
CA VAL A 523 -11.60 -12.12 -35.73
C VAL A 523 -13.13 -11.99 -35.63
N ALA A 524 -13.63 -10.87 -35.08
CA ALA A 524 -15.06 -10.63 -34.98
C ALA A 524 -15.74 -10.55 -36.35
N VAL A 525 -15.16 -9.80 -37.28
CA VAL A 525 -15.67 -9.62 -38.65
C VAL A 525 -15.62 -10.95 -39.42
N ASP A 526 -14.49 -11.66 -39.37
CA ASP A 526 -14.29 -12.91 -40.12
C ASP A 526 -15.20 -14.03 -39.62
N ALA A 527 -15.35 -14.15 -38.29
CA ALA A 527 -16.21 -15.17 -37.68
C ALA A 527 -17.68 -14.73 -37.53
N LYS A 528 -18.03 -13.49 -37.91
CA LYS A 528 -19.37 -12.88 -37.77
C LYS A 528 -19.92 -13.03 -36.35
N LEU A 529 -19.11 -12.64 -35.36
CA LEU A 529 -19.48 -12.77 -33.95
C LEU A 529 -20.68 -11.90 -33.61
N THR A 530 -21.57 -12.44 -32.77
CA THR A 530 -22.66 -11.69 -32.13
C THR A 530 -22.13 -10.84 -30.98
N GLU A 531 -22.89 -9.82 -30.56
CA GLU A 531 -22.50 -8.93 -29.45
C GLU A 531 -22.25 -9.72 -28.15
N GLU A 532 -23.00 -10.81 -27.92
CA GLU A 532 -22.85 -11.68 -26.76
C GLU A 532 -21.54 -12.50 -26.78
N GLN A 533 -21.02 -12.81 -27.97
CA GLN A 533 -19.78 -13.54 -28.17
C GLN A 533 -18.54 -12.64 -28.11
N MET A 534 -18.73 -11.33 -28.24
CA MET A 534 -17.65 -10.36 -28.17
C MET A 534 -17.05 -10.28 -26.77
N ILE A 535 -15.76 -9.95 -26.73
CA ILE A 535 -15.10 -9.62 -25.49
C ILE A 535 -15.74 -8.34 -24.92
N LYS A 536 -16.21 -8.40 -23.67
CA LYS A 536 -16.91 -7.28 -23.05
C LYS A 536 -15.94 -6.29 -22.41
N ARG A 537 -14.83 -6.79 -21.85
CA ARG A 537 -13.89 -5.96 -21.10
C ARG A 537 -12.45 -6.40 -21.28
N VAL A 538 -11.56 -5.42 -21.37
CA VAL A 538 -10.12 -5.62 -21.51
C VAL A 538 -9.39 -4.87 -20.40
N PHE A 539 -8.57 -5.56 -19.63
CA PHE A 539 -7.70 -4.99 -18.59
C PHE A 539 -6.31 -4.73 -19.19
N VAL A 540 -5.88 -3.47 -19.15
CA VAL A 540 -4.60 -3.05 -19.72
C VAL A 540 -3.64 -2.72 -18.59
N PHE A 541 -2.73 -3.65 -18.27
CA PHE A 541 -1.72 -3.46 -17.24
C PHE A 541 -0.46 -2.87 -17.87
N SER A 542 -0.26 -1.55 -17.75
CA SER A 542 0.86 -0.84 -18.40
C SER A 542 1.22 0.46 -17.66
N HIS A 543 2.25 1.15 -18.14
CA HIS A 543 2.66 2.49 -17.76
C HIS A 543 1.98 3.60 -18.57
N MET A 544 1.04 3.24 -19.47
CA MET A 544 0.19 4.15 -20.26
C MET A 544 0.89 5.01 -21.33
N GLU A 545 2.21 4.93 -21.48
CA GLU A 545 2.95 5.65 -22.53
C GLU A 545 2.88 4.88 -23.86
N PHE A 546 1.70 4.82 -24.48
CA PHE A 546 1.54 4.14 -25.78
C PHE A 546 2.17 4.92 -26.93
N ASP A 547 2.53 4.19 -27.99
CA ASP A 547 2.99 4.75 -29.27
C ASP A 547 1.86 5.43 -30.06
N GLN A 548 2.19 6.03 -31.20
CA GLN A 548 1.22 6.73 -32.04
C GLN A 548 0.14 5.78 -32.59
N ALA A 549 -1.11 5.99 -32.15
CA ALA A 549 -2.26 5.19 -32.54
C ALA A 549 -2.72 5.35 -34.00
N SER A 550 -2.55 6.55 -34.56
CA SER A 550 -3.21 6.93 -35.82
C SER A 550 -2.44 7.99 -36.58
N ALA A 551 -2.51 7.93 -37.91
CA ALA A 551 -2.03 9.00 -38.79
C ALA A 551 -2.91 10.26 -38.69
N ARG A 552 -4.17 10.15 -38.24
CA ARG A 552 -5.09 11.29 -38.10
C ARG A 552 -4.63 12.26 -37.01
N PRO A 553 -4.57 13.58 -37.27
CA PRO A 553 -4.20 14.56 -36.25
C PRO A 553 -5.11 14.49 -35.02
N TRP A 554 -4.51 14.54 -33.82
CA TRP A 554 -5.21 14.63 -32.53
C TRP A 554 -6.17 13.48 -32.16
N GLU A 555 -6.10 12.34 -32.87
CA GLU A 555 -6.82 11.12 -32.51
C GLU A 555 -6.03 10.30 -31.47
N THR A 556 -6.64 10.05 -30.31
CA THR A 556 -6.12 9.15 -29.25
C THR A 556 -6.35 7.69 -29.58
N ASP A 557 -5.68 6.80 -28.84
CA ASP A 557 -5.88 5.35 -28.96
C ASP A 557 -7.34 4.92 -28.83
N TYR A 558 -8.03 5.40 -27.80
CA TYR A 558 -9.42 5.04 -27.56
C TYR A 558 -10.34 5.51 -28.69
N GLN A 559 -10.14 6.74 -29.18
CA GLN A 559 -10.94 7.29 -30.29
C GLN A 559 -10.72 6.49 -31.58
N ALA A 560 -9.48 6.08 -31.86
CA ALA A 560 -9.17 5.24 -33.01
C ALA A 560 -9.88 3.88 -32.93
N ILE A 561 -9.89 3.23 -31.75
CA ILE A 561 -10.58 1.95 -31.51
C ILE A 561 -12.09 2.10 -31.77
N VAL A 562 -12.74 3.09 -31.14
CA VAL A 562 -14.19 3.32 -31.31
C VAL A 562 -14.55 3.53 -32.78
N ARG A 563 -13.75 4.34 -33.49
CA ARG A 563 -13.97 4.60 -34.92
C ARG A 563 -13.86 3.31 -35.75
N LYS A 564 -12.78 2.54 -35.58
CA LYS A 564 -12.55 1.30 -36.35
C LYS A 564 -13.68 0.29 -36.14
N PHE A 565 -14.11 0.10 -34.90
CA PHE A 565 -15.25 -0.77 -34.56
C PHE A 565 -16.55 -0.25 -35.19
N GLY A 566 -16.81 1.05 -35.13
CA GLY A 566 -17.98 1.68 -35.76
C GLY A 566 -18.00 1.49 -37.28
N GLU A 567 -16.87 1.71 -37.96
CA GLU A 567 -16.71 1.52 -39.41
C GLU A 567 -16.95 0.07 -39.86
N LYS A 568 -16.76 -0.91 -38.98
CA LYS A 568 -16.98 -2.35 -39.23
C LYS A 568 -18.34 -2.87 -38.75
N GLY A 569 -19.22 -2.00 -38.24
CA GLY A 569 -20.55 -2.38 -37.76
C GLY A 569 -20.60 -2.92 -36.33
N TYR A 570 -19.50 -2.86 -35.57
CA TYR A 570 -19.37 -3.32 -34.18
C TYR A 570 -19.37 -2.16 -33.17
N GLY A 571 -19.98 -1.03 -33.51
CA GLY A 571 -19.96 0.18 -32.66
C GLY A 571 -20.64 0.02 -31.29
N SER A 572 -21.63 -0.88 -31.16
CA SER A 572 -22.23 -1.22 -29.86
C SER A 572 -21.38 -2.21 -29.05
N SER A 573 -20.49 -2.95 -29.71
CA SER A 573 -19.66 -4.01 -29.11
C SER A 573 -18.21 -3.57 -28.87
N VAL A 574 -17.95 -2.27 -28.75
CA VAL A 574 -16.61 -1.78 -28.36
C VAL A 574 -16.30 -2.28 -26.94
N PRO A 575 -15.22 -3.04 -26.70
CA PRO A 575 -14.91 -3.55 -25.38
C PRO A 575 -14.69 -2.40 -24.39
N GLU A 576 -15.21 -2.57 -23.17
CA GLU A 576 -14.85 -1.69 -22.06
C GLU A 576 -13.35 -1.80 -21.77
N ILE A 577 -12.67 -0.68 -21.59
CA ILE A 577 -11.22 -0.67 -21.34
C ILE A 577 -10.94 -0.23 -19.90
N VAL A 578 -10.27 -1.10 -19.14
CA VAL A 578 -9.73 -0.76 -17.83
C VAL A 578 -8.25 -0.45 -17.98
N PHE A 579 -7.91 0.83 -18.08
CA PHE A 579 -6.52 1.28 -18.05
C PHE A 579 -6.01 1.19 -16.62
N TRP A 580 -5.07 0.27 -16.39
CA TRP A 580 -4.50 0.03 -15.08
C TRP A 580 -3.05 0.49 -15.03
N ASN A 581 -2.84 1.70 -14.51
CA ASN A 581 -1.53 2.31 -14.44
C ASN A 581 -0.66 1.70 -13.34
N LEU A 582 0.49 1.14 -13.75
CA LEU A 582 1.46 0.48 -12.88
C LEU A 582 2.74 1.29 -12.65
N ARG A 583 2.88 2.47 -13.25
CA ARG A 583 4.10 3.28 -13.16
C ARG A 583 3.83 4.77 -13.28
N ASP A 584 4.63 5.59 -12.60
CA ASP A 584 4.51 7.05 -12.71
C ASP A 584 4.69 7.51 -14.17
N SER A 585 3.66 8.14 -14.71
CA SER A 585 3.53 8.57 -16.09
C SER A 585 2.80 9.91 -16.17
N ARG A 586 2.97 10.63 -17.28
CA ARG A 586 2.18 11.83 -17.58
C ARG A 586 0.98 11.53 -18.50
N ALA A 587 0.90 10.32 -19.04
CA ALA A 587 -0.10 9.94 -20.03
C ALA A 587 -1.48 9.77 -19.38
N THR A 588 -2.47 10.48 -19.91
CA THR A 588 -3.87 10.36 -19.50
C THR A 588 -4.68 9.87 -20.70
N PRO A 589 -5.01 8.55 -20.77
CA PRO A 589 -5.61 7.97 -21.97
C PRO A 589 -6.95 8.59 -22.37
N VAL A 590 -7.75 9.02 -21.38
CA VAL A 590 -9.12 9.52 -21.59
C VAL A 590 -9.50 10.62 -20.60
N PRO A 591 -10.48 11.50 -20.91
CA PRO A 591 -11.04 12.47 -19.97
C PRO A 591 -11.96 11.81 -18.93
N ARG A 592 -12.31 12.55 -17.88
CA ARG A 592 -13.06 12.04 -16.71
C ARG A 592 -14.41 11.37 -17.00
N ASN A 593 -15.11 11.79 -18.05
CA ASN A 593 -16.47 11.35 -18.39
C ASN A 593 -16.52 10.35 -19.55
N GLN A 594 -15.38 9.79 -19.95
CA GLN A 594 -15.34 8.85 -21.08
C GLN A 594 -16.11 7.57 -20.73
N LYS A 595 -17.22 7.34 -21.44
CA LYS A 595 -18.01 6.10 -21.29
C LYS A 595 -17.24 4.90 -21.83
N GLY A 596 -17.45 3.73 -21.23
CA GLY A 596 -16.80 2.48 -21.59
C GLY A 596 -15.35 2.37 -21.11
N VAL A 597 -14.89 3.25 -20.21
CA VAL A 597 -13.48 3.28 -19.77
C VAL A 597 -13.38 3.43 -18.25
N ALA A 598 -12.43 2.75 -17.64
CA ALA A 598 -12.01 2.94 -16.27
C ALA A 598 -10.54 3.32 -16.19
N LEU A 599 -10.22 4.23 -15.27
CA LEU A 599 -8.85 4.60 -14.93
C LEU A 599 -8.55 4.08 -13.51
N VAL A 600 -7.65 3.11 -13.39
CA VAL A 600 -7.26 2.48 -12.13
C VAL A 600 -5.75 2.48 -12.01
N SER A 601 -5.19 2.43 -10.79
CA SER A 601 -3.74 2.41 -10.62
C SER A 601 -3.28 1.68 -9.37
N GLY A 602 -1.98 1.37 -9.33
CA GLY A 602 -1.31 0.74 -8.19
C GLY A 602 -1.32 -0.79 -8.26
N PHE A 603 -0.86 -1.44 -7.20
CA PHE A 603 -0.52 -2.87 -7.23
C PHE A 603 -1.54 -3.75 -6.50
N SER A 604 -2.66 -3.16 -6.08
CA SER A 604 -3.63 -3.81 -5.22
C SER A 604 -4.67 -4.58 -6.02
N LYS A 605 -4.80 -5.87 -5.70
CA LYS A 605 -5.92 -6.71 -6.16
C LYS A 605 -7.29 -6.22 -5.68
N ASN A 606 -7.33 -5.37 -4.65
CA ASN A 606 -8.60 -4.96 -4.04
C ASN A 606 -9.47 -4.17 -5.02
N LEU A 607 -8.87 -3.36 -5.89
CA LEU A 607 -9.62 -2.61 -6.90
C LEU A 607 -10.23 -3.53 -7.97
N MET A 608 -9.75 -4.78 -8.11
CA MET A 608 -10.33 -5.75 -9.04
C MET A 608 -11.74 -6.17 -8.61
N THR A 609 -12.06 -6.15 -7.31
CA THR A 609 -13.38 -6.60 -6.85
C THR A 609 -14.51 -5.74 -7.39
N MET A 610 -14.23 -4.48 -7.73
CA MET A 610 -15.19 -3.56 -8.35
C MET A 610 -15.64 -4.00 -9.75
N PHE A 611 -14.85 -4.87 -10.39
CA PHE A 611 -15.12 -5.37 -11.74
C PHE A 611 -15.65 -6.81 -11.77
N LEU A 612 -15.75 -7.47 -10.61
CA LEU A 612 -16.28 -8.85 -10.50
C LEU A 612 -17.81 -8.90 -10.59
N GLU A 613 -18.49 -7.81 -10.26
CA GLU A 613 -19.92 -7.64 -10.45
C GLU A 613 -20.18 -6.90 -11.77
N GLU A 614 -21.32 -7.16 -12.42
CA GLU A 614 -21.76 -6.39 -13.59
C GLU A 614 -22.09 -4.96 -13.15
N SER A 615 -21.06 -4.12 -13.09
CA SER A 615 -21.18 -2.70 -12.80
C SER A 615 -21.90 -1.99 -13.95
N GLY A 616 -22.75 -1.01 -13.62
CA GLY A 616 -23.39 -0.12 -14.59
C GLY A 616 -22.37 0.69 -15.42
N ALA A 617 -22.86 1.67 -16.19
CA ALA A 617 -22.07 2.41 -17.19
C ALA A 617 -20.67 2.84 -16.69
N LEU A 618 -19.64 2.22 -17.27
CA LEU A 618 -18.24 2.42 -16.87
C LEU A 618 -17.73 3.81 -17.32
N ASN A 619 -17.31 4.64 -16.38
CA ASN A 619 -16.56 5.87 -16.66
C ASN A 619 -15.53 6.17 -15.56
N PRO A 620 -14.44 6.90 -15.85
CA PRO A 620 -13.35 7.11 -14.89
C PRO A 620 -13.76 7.74 -13.56
N GLU A 621 -14.62 8.77 -13.60
CA GLU A 621 -15.06 9.48 -12.39
C GLU A 621 -15.92 8.58 -11.49
N ALA A 622 -16.91 7.87 -12.06
CA ALA A 622 -17.75 6.93 -11.31
C ALA A 622 -16.94 5.78 -10.69
N VAL A 623 -15.90 5.28 -11.37
CA VAL A 623 -15.01 4.25 -10.82
C VAL A 623 -14.22 4.80 -9.64
N MET A 624 -13.69 6.03 -9.71
CA MET A 624 -13.03 6.65 -8.56
C MET A 624 -14.01 6.80 -7.39
N GLU A 625 -15.22 7.32 -7.63
CA GLU A 625 -16.24 7.51 -6.59
C GLU A 625 -16.63 6.20 -5.92
N ALA A 626 -16.85 5.14 -6.70
CA ALA A 626 -17.13 3.80 -6.17
C ALA A 626 -15.98 3.25 -5.31
N ALA A 627 -14.72 3.54 -5.67
CA ALA A 627 -13.55 3.13 -4.91
C ALA A 627 -13.41 3.82 -3.53
N ILE A 628 -14.19 4.87 -3.29
CA ILE A 628 -14.21 5.67 -2.04
C ILE A 628 -15.61 5.80 -1.43
N ALA A 629 -16.54 4.93 -1.82
CA ALA A 629 -17.94 4.96 -1.38
C ALA A 629 -18.25 4.08 -0.15
N GLY A 630 -17.29 3.27 0.32
CA GLY A 630 -17.48 2.37 1.48
C GLY A 630 -17.90 3.09 2.76
N GLU A 631 -18.57 2.38 3.67
CA GLU A 631 -19.09 2.93 4.93
C GLU A 631 -18.00 3.55 5.80
N GLU A 632 -16.80 2.98 5.77
CA GLU A 632 -15.62 3.49 6.48
C GLU A 632 -15.24 4.92 6.04
N PHE A 633 -15.53 5.31 4.79
CA PHE A 633 -15.23 6.65 4.27
C PHE A 633 -16.23 7.70 4.75
N LYS A 634 -17.43 7.31 5.22
CA LYS A 634 -18.45 8.25 5.72
C LYS A 634 -18.07 8.87 7.07
N LYS A 635 -17.17 8.22 7.81
CA LYS A 635 -16.68 8.68 9.13
C LYS A 635 -15.64 9.79 9.01
N LEU A 636 -15.16 10.08 7.80
CA LEU A 636 -14.11 11.06 7.56
C LEU A 636 -14.68 12.48 7.55
N VAL A 637 -13.99 13.40 8.22
CA VAL A 637 -14.38 14.81 8.34
C VAL A 637 -13.23 15.75 7.98
N VAL A 638 -13.51 16.86 7.33
CA VAL A 638 -12.53 17.93 7.06
C VAL A 638 -12.81 19.08 8.03
N LEU A 639 -11.77 19.56 8.72
CA LEU A 639 -11.93 20.49 9.87
C LEU A 639 -11.10 21.77 9.77
N ASP A 640 -10.20 21.87 8.79
CA ASP A 640 -9.31 23.03 8.59
C ASP A 640 -9.81 23.93 7.46
#